data_AF-A0AAW4B1U9-F1
#
_entry.id   AF-A0AAW4B1U9-F1
#
_cell.length_a   1.000
_cell.length_b   1.000
_cell.length_c   1.000
_cell.angle_alpha   90.00
_cell.angle_beta   90.00
_cell.angle_gamma   90.00
#
_symmetry.space_group_name_H-M   'P 1'
#
loop_
_entity.id
_entity.type
_entity.pdbx_description
1 polymer ?
#
loop_
_entity_poly.entity_id
_entity_poly.type
_entity_poly.pdbx_seq_one_letter_code
_entity_poly.pdbx_strand_id
1 'polypeptide(L)'
;MAKSRLSVSRNQNKPITQLKAKDNVTSLDLSFELHQRGMAYSIKYNLLDWCHEQCDPQKPLVKPSRLNRMQKLRAWVNQERKNQSSEAYIRVKLASLKQYISFCDFNMLDPFSQGGYLSYVGNSGQLWRLVNAANEPKRYHFQYHDGEEAGLLEDTAFIQKTLLDILLTVLDFDVSEWQATLKPFSIKNSESSTQPYTSSEWYALVRRTQLFFFSLATQLIAFKEENPEAPPPQCLEGIVVDRNNGRDITITLRGKDGSVSPFNQCMAAAYTLFAYYTAFNDTVIKDVRHPIKVITSKVEGRTSKTAQVRAYKSRASKDVKALFAGSDENLHSEAIEKEAGFIVAEINKRDAVGKIDGITFIQTLELLSKSYSNDPFDTLIYFLDKEGEKDKVNVSHALLKLSQNLNLLSSRRGELTEHLIKTYTDIVENQNMPIFNWSQREDGARTMNKQVIYLNKRTATKRSTPIAYAVFSCMADVSLRNALIPLHYAEKDANGEITVSFKYVDGSEGEFTVTAKHLPFLQLVERHAATRNPLPKERSLGGIGRRSNATKPPFLLPLGTKSMTYQWQEGEVPISASMLSYCGIGYGDYFLNINSRRIRVTHSDLEYKPEERGMTAQKILQHSIDTADKKYRNGHPVQNNKQVSQGLMALSRIAEGETRNEAIESVKAELKIPVLEYEVWKKRNQPTNPNGISCDGKIDLNSEKDWHYAARKFAEEKGIIKEGDDITCYQYDLCPFCKSAKLVDDPYAIYKLLSFLDVFSEAIDRYPERASVIQSKIERFQEHLDDLPFETIEKAEDLLEEKGRYPLFHSLSSVTQFL
;
A
#
# COMPACT_ATOMS: atom_id res chain seq x y z
N MET A 1 -45.73 -2.53 24.61
CA MET A 1 -46.59 -3.00 25.72
C MET A 1 -46.23 -4.44 26.05
N ALA A 2 -46.13 -4.69 27.35
CA ALA A 2 -45.57 -5.87 27.99
C ALA A 2 -46.38 -7.17 27.77
N LYS A 3 -45.73 -8.32 27.94
CA LYS A 3 -46.30 -9.49 28.64
C LYS A 3 -45.21 -10.26 29.39
N SER A 4 -45.28 -10.12 30.71
CA SER A 4 -44.62 -10.90 31.76
C SER A 4 -45.07 -12.37 31.75
N ARG A 5 -44.20 -13.27 32.22
CA ARG A 5 -44.60 -14.56 32.80
C ARG A 5 -43.74 -14.87 34.04
N LEU A 6 -44.13 -14.27 35.16
CA LEU A 6 -43.99 -14.89 36.47
C LEU A 6 -45.29 -15.62 36.82
N SER A 7 -45.13 -16.74 37.52
CA SER A 7 -46.08 -17.51 38.34
C SER A 7 -46.64 -18.83 37.79
N VAL A 8 -46.60 -19.81 38.72
CA VAL A 8 -47.29 -21.12 38.88
C VAL A 8 -46.23 -22.24 38.92
N SER A 9 -46.00 -22.98 40.01
CA SER A 9 -46.82 -23.31 41.18
C SER A 9 -45.94 -23.68 42.39
N ARG A 10 -46.44 -23.38 43.60
CA ARG A 10 -45.96 -23.92 44.89
C ARG A 10 -46.43 -25.37 45.05
N ASN A 11 -45.56 -26.26 45.54
CA ASN A 11 -45.98 -27.32 46.46
C ASN A 11 -44.86 -27.71 47.42
N GLN A 12 -45.28 -27.92 48.67
CA GLN A 12 -44.48 -27.92 49.90
C GLN A 12 -43.88 -29.30 50.24
N ASN A 13 -42.75 -29.25 50.95
CA ASN A 13 -42.26 -30.15 52.01
C ASN A 13 -42.31 -31.68 51.82
N LYS A 14 -41.11 -32.29 51.76
CA LYS A 14 -40.74 -33.57 52.41
C LYS A 14 -39.20 -33.75 52.42
N PRO A 15 -38.65 -34.61 53.30
CA PRO A 15 -37.71 -34.22 54.36
C PRO A 15 -36.23 -34.18 53.95
N ILE A 16 -35.46 -33.46 54.78
CA ILE A 16 -34.00 -33.44 54.79
C ILE A 16 -33.49 -34.85 55.06
N THR A 17 -33.01 -35.52 54.02
CA THR A 17 -32.20 -36.74 54.16
C THR A 17 -30.75 -36.34 54.02
N GLN A 18 -30.00 -36.36 55.13
CA GLN A 18 -28.55 -36.25 55.12
C GLN A 18 -27.98 -37.37 54.24
N LEU A 19 -27.50 -37.01 53.05
CA LEU A 19 -26.72 -37.89 52.20
C LEU A 19 -25.25 -37.59 52.43
N LYS A 20 -24.59 -38.61 52.98
CA LYS A 20 -23.16 -38.73 53.28
C LYS A 20 -22.27 -38.02 52.26
N ALA A 21 -21.27 -37.33 52.80
CA ALA A 21 -20.14 -36.79 52.06
C ALA A 21 -19.60 -37.83 51.06
N LYS A 22 -19.81 -37.56 49.78
CA LYS A 22 -18.96 -38.09 48.72
C LYS A 22 -17.89 -37.05 48.51
N ASP A 23 -16.64 -37.44 48.74
CA ASP A 23 -15.45 -36.74 48.27
C ASP A 23 -15.46 -36.72 46.73
N ASN A 24 -16.31 -35.86 46.15
CA ASN A 24 -16.24 -35.48 44.76
C ASN A 24 -15.28 -34.29 44.69
N VAL A 25 -13.98 -34.55 44.76
CA VAL A 25 -12.99 -33.63 44.18
C VAL A 25 -13.22 -33.68 42.66
N THR A 26 -14.21 -32.90 42.21
CA THR A 26 -14.43 -32.64 40.80
C THR A 26 -13.19 -31.90 40.36
N SER A 27 -12.31 -32.52 39.56
CA SER A 27 -11.15 -31.82 39.02
C SER A 27 -11.68 -30.56 38.34
N LEU A 28 -11.23 -29.39 38.81
CA LEU A 28 -11.74 -28.11 38.39
C LEU A 28 -11.22 -27.82 36.98
N ASP A 29 -11.88 -28.38 35.96
CA ASP A 29 -11.42 -28.30 34.57
C ASP A 29 -11.65 -26.89 34.02
N LEU A 30 -10.59 -26.09 34.05
CA LEU A 30 -10.54 -24.77 33.43
C LEU A 30 -9.89 -24.80 32.03
N SER A 31 -9.79 -25.99 31.44
CA SER A 31 -9.19 -26.16 30.12
C SER A 31 -10.20 -25.92 29.01
N PHE A 32 -9.73 -25.39 27.88
CA PHE A 32 -10.52 -25.28 26.66
C PHE A 32 -9.65 -25.11 25.42
N GLU A 33 -10.24 -25.35 24.26
CA GLU A 33 -9.55 -25.28 22.97
C GLU A 33 -10.17 -24.21 22.08
N LEU A 34 -9.38 -23.25 21.63
CA LEU A 34 -9.82 -22.28 20.62
C LEU A 34 -9.27 -22.65 19.24
N HIS A 35 -10.14 -22.71 18.24
CA HIS A 35 -9.86 -22.88 16.83
C HIS A 35 -9.73 -21.51 16.17
N GLN A 36 -8.53 -21.17 15.73
CA GLN A 36 -8.34 -19.97 14.93
C GLN A 36 -8.82 -20.21 13.51
N ARG A 37 -9.62 -19.28 12.96
CA ARG A 37 -10.01 -19.32 11.55
C ARG A 37 -8.75 -19.34 10.68
N GLY A 38 -8.52 -20.47 10.04
CA GLY A 38 -7.24 -20.78 9.43
C GLY A 38 -6.12 -21.00 10.45
N MET A 39 -6.18 -22.04 11.27
CA MET A 39 -5.01 -22.78 11.78
C MET A 39 -5.46 -24.23 11.84
N ALA A 40 -4.60 -25.18 11.46
CA ALA A 40 -4.96 -26.60 11.43
C ALA A 40 -5.13 -27.21 12.83
N TYR A 41 -4.55 -26.57 13.85
CA TYR A 41 -4.59 -27.01 15.23
C TYR A 41 -5.34 -26.03 16.12
N SER A 42 -6.08 -26.58 17.09
CA SER A 42 -6.61 -25.81 18.20
C SER A 42 -5.50 -25.41 19.15
N ILE A 43 -5.63 -24.22 19.75
CA ILE A 43 -4.77 -23.80 20.85
C ILE A 43 -5.46 -24.22 22.14
N LYS A 44 -4.81 -25.09 22.90
CA LYS A 44 -5.21 -25.48 24.24
C LYS A 44 -4.87 -24.38 25.24
N TYR A 45 -5.85 -23.97 26.02
CA TYR A 45 -5.71 -23.10 27.17
C TYR A 45 -6.02 -23.90 28.42
N ASN A 46 -5.22 -23.71 29.46
CA ASN A 46 -5.54 -24.12 30.82
C ASN A 46 -5.43 -22.91 31.74
N LEU A 47 -6.55 -22.40 32.25
CA LEU A 47 -6.53 -21.22 33.12
C LEU A 47 -6.04 -21.53 34.54
N LEU A 48 -5.88 -22.82 34.91
CA LEU A 48 -5.19 -23.16 36.15
C LEU A 48 -3.73 -22.70 36.11
N ASP A 49 -3.07 -22.78 34.94
CA ASP A 49 -1.71 -22.30 34.74
C ASP A 49 -1.59 -20.80 35.08
N TRP A 50 -2.66 -20.04 34.94
CA TRP A 50 -2.68 -18.59 35.21
C TRP A 50 -2.77 -18.24 36.70
N CYS A 51 -2.94 -19.26 37.55
CA CYS A 51 -2.84 -19.12 39.01
C CYS A 51 -1.39 -19.17 39.50
N HIS A 52 -0.44 -19.55 38.64
CA HIS A 52 1.00 -19.52 38.91
C HIS A 52 1.59 -18.15 38.55
N GLU A 53 2.74 -17.82 39.13
CA GLU A 53 3.48 -16.60 38.80
C GLU A 53 3.76 -16.52 37.29
N GLN A 54 3.53 -15.36 36.70
CA GLN A 54 3.64 -15.09 35.26
C GLN A 54 2.81 -16.04 34.38
N CYS A 55 1.79 -16.67 34.95
CA CYS A 55 0.96 -17.68 34.30
C CYS A 55 1.76 -18.88 33.73
N ASP A 56 2.87 -19.22 34.39
CA ASP A 56 3.75 -20.34 34.04
C ASP A 56 3.56 -21.49 35.04
N PRO A 57 3.07 -22.67 34.63
CA PRO A 57 2.81 -23.78 35.55
C PRO A 57 4.09 -24.33 36.21
N GLN A 58 5.29 -23.98 35.71
CA GLN A 58 6.57 -24.33 36.34
C GLN A 58 6.93 -23.43 37.53
N LYS A 59 6.29 -22.26 37.66
CA LYS A 59 6.50 -21.29 38.74
C LYS A 59 5.56 -21.56 39.93
N PRO A 60 5.83 -21.04 41.14
CA PRO A 60 4.95 -21.27 42.29
C PRO A 60 3.56 -20.62 42.11
N LEU A 61 2.59 -21.12 42.88
CA LEU A 61 1.25 -20.53 42.95
C LEU A 61 1.29 -19.16 43.63
N VAL A 62 0.60 -18.19 43.03
CA VAL A 62 0.52 -16.83 43.58
C VAL A 62 -0.35 -16.79 44.83
N LYS A 63 0.04 -15.96 45.79
CA LYS A 63 -0.74 -15.62 46.98
C LYS A 63 -1.05 -14.10 46.96
N PRO A 64 -2.33 -13.69 47.04
CA PRO A 64 -3.54 -14.51 47.13
C PRO A 64 -3.87 -15.26 45.83
N SER A 65 -4.62 -16.37 45.96
CA SER A 65 -4.97 -17.22 44.82
C SER A 65 -5.89 -16.50 43.82
N ARG A 66 -5.62 -16.71 42.53
CA ARG A 66 -6.43 -16.17 41.41
C ARG A 66 -7.57 -17.10 40.97
N LEU A 67 -7.71 -18.26 41.60
CA LEU A 67 -8.58 -19.35 41.12
C LEU A 67 -10.02 -18.89 40.86
N ASN A 68 -10.61 -18.12 41.78
CA ASN A 68 -11.98 -17.61 41.63
C ASN A 68 -12.12 -16.71 40.39
N ARG A 69 -11.13 -15.85 40.13
CA ARG A 69 -11.11 -15.00 38.93
C ARG A 69 -10.94 -15.86 37.66
N MET A 70 -10.09 -16.88 37.67
CA MET A 70 -9.93 -17.79 36.53
C MET A 70 -11.19 -18.61 36.23
N GLN A 71 -11.97 -18.98 37.24
CA GLN A 71 -13.30 -19.59 37.07
C GLN A 71 -14.28 -18.64 36.37
N LYS A 72 -14.29 -17.35 36.73
CA LYS A 72 -15.10 -16.33 36.05
C LYS A 72 -14.67 -16.13 34.60
N LEU A 73 -13.38 -16.08 34.34
CA LEU A 73 -12.84 -16.01 32.98
C LEU A 73 -13.30 -17.21 32.13
N ARG A 74 -13.29 -18.43 32.72
CA ARG A 74 -13.80 -19.64 32.06
C ARG A 74 -15.28 -19.52 31.71
N ALA A 75 -16.09 -18.99 32.62
CA ALA A 75 -17.51 -18.75 32.39
C ALA A 75 -17.74 -17.74 31.24
N TRP A 76 -16.97 -16.66 31.20
CA TRP A 76 -17.01 -15.68 30.12
C TRP A 76 -16.66 -16.29 28.76
N VAL A 77 -15.60 -17.11 28.67
CA VAL A 77 -15.24 -17.81 27.43
C VAL A 77 -16.40 -18.69 26.95
N ASN A 78 -17.07 -19.41 27.87
CA ASN A 78 -18.22 -20.25 27.52
C ASN A 78 -19.41 -19.41 27.03
N GLN A 79 -19.62 -18.22 27.60
CA GLN A 79 -20.69 -17.33 27.17
C GLN A 79 -20.42 -16.71 25.79
N GLU A 80 -19.19 -16.26 25.52
CA GLU A 80 -18.82 -15.73 24.20
C GLU A 80 -18.98 -16.77 23.09
N ARG A 81 -18.68 -18.04 23.36
CA ARG A 81 -18.95 -19.13 22.43
C ARG A 81 -20.44 -19.31 22.16
N LYS A 82 -21.29 -19.24 23.19
CA LYS A 82 -22.74 -19.30 23.03
C LYS A 82 -23.27 -18.12 22.20
N ASN A 83 -22.65 -16.95 22.34
CA ASN A 83 -22.96 -15.75 21.55
C ASN A 83 -22.41 -15.82 20.12
N GLN A 84 -21.76 -16.91 19.72
CA GLN A 84 -21.11 -17.10 18.42
C GLN A 84 -20.07 -16.01 18.11
N SER A 85 -19.44 -15.45 19.15
CA SER A 85 -18.32 -14.53 18.99
C SER A 85 -17.15 -15.24 18.30
N SER A 86 -16.39 -14.48 17.50
CA SER A 86 -15.21 -15.03 16.84
C SER A 86 -14.19 -15.56 17.85
N GLU A 87 -13.70 -16.78 17.66
CA GLU A 87 -12.68 -17.35 18.54
C GLU A 87 -11.35 -16.55 18.51
N ALA A 88 -11.06 -15.90 17.38
CA ALA A 88 -9.94 -14.96 17.27
C ALA A 88 -10.12 -13.74 18.19
N TYR A 89 -11.35 -13.26 18.34
CA TYR A 89 -11.68 -12.16 19.26
C TYR A 89 -11.47 -12.57 20.72
N ILE A 90 -11.92 -13.76 21.11
CA ILE A 90 -11.69 -14.33 22.45
C ILE A 90 -10.18 -14.43 22.72
N ARG A 91 -9.40 -14.96 21.77
CA ARG A 91 -7.96 -15.14 21.88
C ARG A 91 -7.20 -13.84 22.15
N VAL A 92 -7.49 -12.78 21.38
CA VAL A 92 -6.74 -11.51 21.49
C VAL A 92 -6.99 -10.86 22.86
N LYS A 93 -8.21 -10.97 23.40
CA LYS A 93 -8.52 -10.54 24.76
C LYS A 93 -7.74 -11.34 25.81
N LEU A 94 -7.78 -12.67 25.73
CA LEU A 94 -7.03 -13.54 26.64
C LEU A 94 -5.52 -13.25 26.61
N ALA A 95 -4.94 -13.04 25.43
CA ALA A 95 -3.53 -12.68 25.29
C ALA A 95 -3.21 -11.33 25.97
N SER A 96 -4.08 -10.33 25.83
CA SER A 96 -3.90 -9.01 26.46
C SER A 96 -3.94 -9.10 27.99
N LEU A 97 -4.87 -9.89 28.55
CA LEU A 97 -4.95 -10.13 29.99
C LEU A 97 -3.75 -10.93 30.51
N LYS A 98 -3.34 -11.99 29.82
CA LYS A 98 -2.18 -12.79 30.22
C LYS A 98 -0.91 -11.94 30.27
N GLN A 99 -0.72 -11.07 29.27
CA GLN A 99 0.42 -10.14 29.22
C GLN A 99 0.41 -9.19 30.41
N TYR A 100 -0.74 -8.59 30.75
CA TYR A 100 -0.90 -7.72 31.91
C TYR A 100 -0.61 -8.44 33.24
N ILE A 101 -1.13 -9.66 33.43
CA ILE A 101 -0.86 -10.45 34.64
C ILE A 101 0.64 -10.76 34.74
N SER A 102 1.26 -11.20 33.64
CA SER A 102 2.70 -11.52 33.62
C SER A 102 3.57 -10.31 33.93
N PHE A 103 3.20 -9.14 33.40
CA PHE A 103 3.85 -7.87 33.72
C PHE A 103 3.74 -7.53 35.21
N CYS A 104 2.55 -7.65 35.80
CA CYS A 104 2.36 -7.34 37.22
C CYS A 104 3.19 -8.28 38.10
N ASP A 105 3.18 -9.57 37.79
CA ASP A 105 3.94 -10.59 38.54
C ASP A 105 5.45 -10.33 38.48
N PHE A 106 5.96 -10.01 37.29
CA PHE A 106 7.36 -9.66 37.09
C PHE A 106 7.79 -8.44 37.92
N ASN A 107 6.89 -7.46 38.09
CA ASN A 107 7.15 -6.25 38.86
C ASN A 107 6.72 -6.36 40.34
N MET A 108 6.36 -7.56 40.80
CA MET A 108 5.88 -7.82 42.18
C MET A 108 4.65 -6.97 42.56
N LEU A 109 3.75 -6.74 41.60
CA LEU A 109 2.49 -6.02 41.76
C LEU A 109 1.31 -6.99 41.75
N ASP A 110 0.25 -6.68 42.50
CA ASP A 110 -1.01 -7.42 42.37
C ASP A 110 -1.75 -6.96 41.10
N PRO A 111 -2.00 -7.85 40.10
CA PRO A 111 -2.75 -7.50 38.89
C PRO A 111 -4.17 -7.00 39.17
N PHE A 112 -4.74 -7.29 40.33
CA PHE A 112 -6.10 -6.88 40.69
C PHE A 112 -6.11 -5.83 41.79
N SER A 113 -5.15 -4.89 41.72
CA SER A 113 -5.02 -3.74 42.60
C SER A 113 -4.89 -2.44 41.79
N GLN A 114 -5.16 -1.30 42.44
CA GLN A 114 -4.95 0.02 41.83
C GLN A 114 -3.49 0.20 41.38
N GLY A 115 -2.54 -0.24 42.21
CA GLY A 115 -1.10 -0.16 41.89
C GLY A 115 -0.72 -0.96 40.66
N GLY A 116 -1.24 -2.19 40.50
CA GLY A 116 -1.01 -3.02 39.32
C GLY A 116 -1.56 -2.39 38.04
N TYR A 117 -2.80 -1.91 38.10
CA TYR A 117 -3.46 -1.29 36.94
C TYR A 117 -2.73 -0.02 36.50
N LEU A 118 -2.49 0.92 37.42
CA LEU A 118 -1.83 2.18 37.12
C LEU A 118 -0.37 2.01 36.70
N SER A 119 0.33 0.99 37.19
CA SER A 119 1.70 0.70 36.73
C SER A 119 1.74 0.20 35.28
N TYR A 120 0.65 -0.37 34.77
CA TYR A 120 0.58 -0.80 33.37
C TYR A 120 -0.01 0.27 32.45
N VAL A 121 -1.20 0.80 32.76
CA VAL A 121 -1.93 1.72 31.87
C VAL A 121 -1.83 3.19 32.27
N GLY A 122 -1.30 3.50 33.45
CA GLY A 122 -1.26 4.87 33.99
C GLY A 122 -0.37 5.80 33.17
N ASN A 123 -0.43 7.11 33.47
CA ASN A 123 0.30 8.15 32.71
C ASN A 123 1.82 7.95 32.67
N SER A 124 2.38 7.27 33.67
CA SER A 124 3.79 6.84 33.75
C SER A 124 3.94 5.31 33.70
N GLY A 125 2.89 4.61 33.28
CA GLY A 125 2.84 3.16 33.22
C GLY A 125 3.52 2.56 32.01
N GLN A 126 3.63 1.24 32.00
CA GLN A 126 4.33 0.46 30.98
C GLN A 126 3.87 0.77 29.55
N LEU A 127 2.57 0.93 29.30
CA LEU A 127 2.06 1.22 27.97
C LEU A 127 2.58 2.56 27.45
N TRP A 128 2.54 3.63 28.25
CA TRP A 128 3.10 4.92 27.86
C TRP A 128 4.62 4.88 27.74
N ARG A 129 5.32 4.12 28.58
CA ARG A 129 6.78 3.89 28.45
C ARG A 129 7.11 3.25 27.10
N LEU A 130 6.38 2.21 26.69
CA LEU A 130 6.55 1.53 25.41
C LEU A 130 6.17 2.44 24.22
N VAL A 131 5.13 3.25 24.36
CA VAL A 131 4.76 4.25 23.36
C VAL A 131 5.86 5.29 23.19
N ASN A 132 6.43 5.78 24.30
CA ASN A 132 7.54 6.72 24.25
C ASN A 132 8.80 6.11 23.64
N ALA A 133 9.09 4.84 23.92
CA ALA A 133 10.17 4.10 23.28
C ALA A 133 9.98 3.95 21.75
N ALA A 134 8.72 3.99 21.27
CA ALA A 134 8.40 3.95 19.85
C ALA A 134 8.43 5.33 19.15
N ASN A 135 8.82 6.41 19.82
CA ASN A 135 8.81 7.75 19.22
C ASN A 135 9.81 7.94 18.07
N GLU A 136 10.86 7.11 18.01
CA GLU A 136 11.83 7.08 16.90
C GLU A 136 12.05 5.63 16.42
N PRO A 137 11.05 5.02 15.76
CA PRO A 137 11.17 3.64 15.35
C PRO A 137 12.24 3.55 14.25
N LYS A 138 13.30 2.78 14.51
CA LYS A 138 14.32 2.52 13.49
C LYS A 138 13.70 1.68 12.38
N ARG A 139 14.02 2.07 11.15
CA ARG A 139 13.41 1.52 9.93
C ARG A 139 13.71 0.03 9.77
N TYR A 140 14.96 -0.36 10.01
CA TYR A 140 15.44 -1.72 9.81
C TYR A 140 15.84 -2.39 11.11
N HIS A 141 15.65 -3.70 11.21
CA HIS A 141 15.99 -4.44 12.42
C HIS A 141 17.50 -4.40 12.74
N PHE A 142 18.35 -4.34 11.72
CA PHE A 142 19.80 -4.25 11.93
C PHE A 142 20.29 -2.95 12.58
N GLN A 143 19.45 -1.91 12.63
CA GLN A 143 19.75 -0.63 13.26
C GLN A 143 19.54 -0.67 14.79
N TYR A 144 18.82 -1.67 15.29
CA TYR A 144 18.63 -1.86 16.73
C TYR A 144 19.89 -2.47 17.35
N HIS A 145 20.23 -2.00 18.54
CA HIS A 145 21.31 -2.51 19.36
C HIS A 145 20.85 -3.80 20.05
N ASP A 146 21.81 -4.62 20.48
CA ASP A 146 21.47 -5.79 21.29
C ASP A 146 20.78 -5.36 22.59
N GLY A 147 19.66 -5.99 22.92
CA GLY A 147 18.81 -5.64 24.07
C GLY A 147 17.87 -4.44 23.86
N GLU A 148 17.95 -3.71 22.74
CA GLU A 148 17.10 -2.54 22.50
C GLU A 148 15.62 -2.92 22.33
N GLU A 149 14.72 -2.12 22.91
CA GLU A 149 13.28 -2.35 22.87
C GLU A 149 12.63 -1.74 21.61
N ALA A 150 11.69 -2.43 20.98
CA ALA A 150 10.99 -1.94 19.79
C ALA A 150 9.95 -0.82 20.06
N GLY A 151 9.57 -0.65 21.33
CA GLY A 151 8.40 0.13 21.73
C GLY A 151 7.06 -0.46 21.26
N LEU A 152 5.98 0.32 21.39
CA LEU A 152 4.60 -0.04 21.03
C LEU A 152 3.90 1.14 20.37
N LEU A 153 3.18 0.93 19.27
CA LEU A 153 2.37 2.00 18.67
C LEU A 153 1.25 2.44 19.63
N GLU A 154 0.97 3.74 19.71
CA GLU A 154 -0.07 4.32 20.57
C GLU A 154 -1.45 3.68 20.32
N ASP A 155 -1.83 3.48 19.05
CA ASP A 155 -3.06 2.77 18.68
C ASP A 155 -3.10 1.32 19.21
N THR A 156 -1.94 0.65 19.25
CA THR A 156 -1.85 -0.71 19.79
C THR A 156 -1.98 -0.70 21.31
N ALA A 157 -1.38 0.29 21.98
CA ALA A 157 -1.56 0.51 23.42
C ALA A 157 -3.03 0.80 23.75
N PHE A 158 -3.72 1.62 22.95
CA PHE A 158 -5.16 1.88 23.07
C PHE A 158 -5.99 0.58 22.98
N ILE A 159 -5.73 -0.24 21.96
CA ILE A 159 -6.41 -1.53 21.78
C ILE A 159 -6.13 -2.44 22.99
N GLN A 160 -4.87 -2.59 23.41
CA GLN A 160 -4.52 -3.42 24.56
C GLN A 160 -5.24 -2.96 25.84
N LYS A 161 -5.24 -1.66 26.13
CA LYS A 161 -5.98 -1.09 27.27
C LYS A 161 -7.47 -1.42 27.19
N THR A 162 -8.10 -1.16 26.04
CA THR A 162 -9.54 -1.40 25.84
C THR A 162 -9.91 -2.87 26.05
N LEU A 163 -9.10 -3.79 25.51
CA LEU A 163 -9.34 -5.21 25.67
C LEU A 163 -9.13 -5.69 27.10
N LEU A 164 -8.13 -5.13 27.79
CA LEU A 164 -7.85 -5.37 29.20
C LEU A 164 -9.00 -4.90 30.08
N ASP A 165 -9.46 -3.66 29.93
CA ASP A 165 -10.54 -3.06 30.73
C ASP A 165 -11.83 -3.91 30.68
N ILE A 166 -12.18 -4.41 29.49
CA ILE A 166 -13.34 -5.30 29.33
C ILE A 166 -13.18 -6.59 30.14
N LEU A 167 -11.98 -7.19 30.12
CA LEU A 167 -11.74 -8.42 30.88
C LEU A 167 -11.61 -8.18 32.38
N LEU A 168 -11.02 -7.06 32.81
CA LEU A 168 -10.98 -6.71 34.23
C LEU A 168 -12.38 -6.55 34.82
N THR A 169 -13.29 -5.92 34.06
CA THR A 169 -14.71 -5.82 34.43
C THR A 169 -15.35 -7.20 34.59
N VAL A 170 -15.12 -8.12 33.65
CA VAL A 170 -15.59 -9.52 33.73
C VAL A 170 -15.07 -10.25 34.97
N LEU A 171 -13.89 -9.87 35.45
CA LEU A 171 -13.24 -10.46 36.62
C LEU A 171 -13.62 -9.76 37.94
N ASP A 172 -14.65 -8.92 37.93
CA ASP A 172 -15.08 -8.08 39.06
C ASP A 172 -13.95 -7.18 39.59
N PHE A 173 -13.23 -6.55 38.67
CA PHE A 173 -12.27 -5.50 38.98
C PHE A 173 -12.64 -4.24 38.20
N ASP A 174 -13.40 -3.37 38.85
CA ASP A 174 -13.81 -2.08 38.30
C ASP A 174 -12.64 -1.08 38.36
N VAL A 175 -12.35 -0.46 37.22
CA VAL A 175 -11.27 0.51 37.04
C VAL A 175 -11.80 1.90 36.65
N SER A 176 -13.13 2.06 36.56
CA SER A 176 -13.79 3.23 36.00
C SER A 176 -13.42 4.54 36.70
N GLU A 177 -13.26 4.50 38.03
CA GLU A 177 -12.85 5.65 38.83
C GLU A 177 -11.51 6.25 38.36
N TRP A 178 -10.55 5.38 38.02
CA TRP A 178 -9.20 5.82 37.67
C TRP A 178 -9.10 6.24 36.21
N GLN A 179 -9.91 5.64 35.32
CA GLN A 179 -9.87 5.91 33.89
C GLN A 179 -10.08 7.39 33.54
N ALA A 180 -10.94 8.09 34.28
CA ALA A 180 -11.21 9.51 34.06
C ALA A 180 -9.98 10.40 34.30
N THR A 181 -9.00 9.92 35.07
CA THR A 181 -7.76 10.65 35.42
C THR A 181 -6.59 10.33 34.48
N LEU A 182 -6.75 9.33 33.61
CA LEU A 182 -5.69 8.88 32.72
C LEU A 182 -5.64 9.74 31.46
N LYS A 183 -4.41 10.06 31.03
CA LYS A 183 -4.14 10.59 29.70
C LYS A 183 -4.61 9.56 28.67
N PRO A 184 -5.56 9.92 27.79
CA PRO A 184 -6.05 8.99 26.79
C PRO A 184 -4.94 8.70 25.77
N PHE A 185 -4.87 7.44 25.32
CA PHE A 185 -4.13 7.14 24.11
C PHE A 185 -4.87 7.74 22.93
N SER A 186 -4.17 8.53 22.14
CA SER A 186 -4.69 9.05 20.89
C SER A 186 -4.91 7.87 19.96
N ILE A 187 -6.14 7.73 19.45
CA ILE A 187 -6.32 7.08 18.16
C ILE A 187 -5.80 8.11 17.19
N LYS A 188 -4.51 8.07 16.85
CA LYS A 188 -4.11 8.73 15.61
C LYS A 188 -4.97 8.01 14.58
N ASN A 189 -5.91 8.72 13.95
CA ASN A 189 -6.53 8.21 12.73
C ASN A 189 -5.32 7.93 11.85
N SER A 190 -4.88 6.68 11.78
CA SER A 190 -3.61 6.35 11.16
C SER A 190 -3.76 6.82 9.73
N GLU A 191 -3.24 8.02 9.40
CA GLU A 191 -3.01 8.40 8.02
C GLU A 191 -2.28 7.20 7.47
N SER A 192 -2.92 6.51 6.55
CA SER A 192 -2.55 5.14 6.25
C SER A 192 -1.10 5.15 5.81
N SER A 193 -0.20 4.67 6.68
CA SER A 193 1.25 4.59 6.45
C SER A 193 1.62 3.69 5.28
N THR A 194 0.62 3.04 4.67
CA THR A 194 0.77 2.28 3.44
C THR A 194 1.04 3.24 2.30
N GLN A 195 2.32 3.32 1.94
CA GLN A 195 2.79 4.07 0.78
C GLN A 195 2.41 3.35 -0.51
N PRO A 196 2.05 4.08 -1.58
CA PRO A 196 1.78 3.48 -2.89
C PRO A 196 3.01 2.72 -3.43
N TYR A 197 2.81 1.94 -4.49
CA TYR A 197 3.92 1.46 -5.31
C TYR A 197 4.50 2.63 -6.11
N THR A 198 5.82 2.64 -6.31
CA THR A 198 6.41 3.51 -7.34
C THR A 198 5.99 3.05 -8.73
N SER A 199 6.13 3.90 -9.75
CA SER A 199 5.75 3.54 -11.12
C SER A 199 6.48 2.29 -11.63
N SER A 200 7.77 2.12 -11.29
CA SER A 200 8.55 0.94 -11.66
C SER A 200 8.12 -0.31 -10.89
N GLU A 201 7.84 -0.20 -9.59
CA GLU A 201 7.30 -1.30 -8.78
C GLU A 201 5.93 -1.76 -9.30
N TRP A 202 5.04 -0.81 -9.61
CA TRP A 202 3.72 -1.06 -10.17
C TRP A 202 3.81 -1.76 -11.51
N TYR A 203 4.68 -1.26 -12.40
CA TYR A 203 4.90 -1.84 -13.71
C TYR A 203 5.37 -3.29 -13.63
N ALA A 204 6.41 -3.54 -12.84
CA ALA A 204 6.96 -4.88 -12.65
C ALA A 204 5.92 -5.83 -12.01
N LEU A 205 5.20 -5.37 -10.99
CA LEU A 205 4.17 -6.14 -10.30
C LEU A 205 3.08 -6.62 -11.27
N VAL A 206 2.44 -5.69 -11.98
CA VAL A 206 1.30 -6.03 -12.86
C VAL A 206 1.77 -6.90 -14.02
N ARG A 207 2.81 -6.48 -14.75
CA ARG A 207 3.28 -7.18 -15.95
C ARG A 207 3.76 -8.60 -15.65
N ARG A 208 4.62 -8.79 -14.65
CA ARG A 208 5.15 -10.12 -14.30
C ARG A 208 4.06 -11.02 -13.72
N THR A 209 3.13 -10.47 -12.93
CA THR A 209 2.00 -11.26 -12.40
C THR A 209 1.04 -11.70 -13.50
N GLN A 210 0.78 -10.86 -14.51
CA GLN A 210 -0.01 -11.25 -15.68
C GLN A 210 0.64 -12.40 -16.44
N LEU A 211 1.91 -12.24 -16.86
CA LEU A 211 2.64 -13.29 -17.58
C LEU A 211 2.62 -14.62 -16.81
N PHE A 212 2.90 -14.55 -15.52
CA PHE A 212 2.91 -15.71 -14.63
C PHE A 212 1.54 -16.35 -14.48
N PHE A 213 0.49 -15.56 -14.22
CA PHE A 213 -0.87 -16.06 -14.05
C PHE A 213 -1.34 -16.79 -15.30
N PHE A 214 -1.25 -16.17 -16.48
CA PHE A 214 -1.75 -16.79 -17.71
C PHE A 214 -0.94 -18.01 -18.13
N SER A 215 0.39 -17.95 -18.02
CA SER A 215 1.24 -19.12 -18.31
C SER A 215 0.88 -20.31 -17.41
N LEU A 216 0.65 -20.05 -16.12
CA LEU A 216 0.37 -21.09 -15.14
C LEU A 216 -1.07 -21.59 -15.21
N ALA A 217 -2.06 -20.70 -15.39
CA ALA A 217 -3.46 -21.05 -15.51
C ALA A 217 -3.72 -21.93 -16.75
N THR A 218 -3.13 -21.59 -17.89
CA THR A 218 -3.24 -22.39 -19.11
C THR A 218 -2.69 -23.80 -18.91
N GLN A 219 -1.51 -23.94 -18.29
CA GLN A 219 -0.93 -25.26 -18.01
C GLN A 219 -1.79 -26.07 -17.01
N LEU A 220 -2.32 -25.43 -15.97
CA LEU A 220 -3.17 -26.10 -14.98
C LEU A 220 -4.51 -26.56 -15.58
N ILE A 221 -5.15 -25.72 -16.39
CA ILE A 221 -6.40 -26.08 -17.09
C ILE A 221 -6.15 -27.27 -18.01
N ALA A 222 -5.11 -27.22 -18.86
CA ALA A 222 -4.76 -28.31 -19.76
C ALA A 222 -4.45 -29.61 -18.99
N PHE A 223 -3.70 -29.53 -17.89
CA PHE A 223 -3.40 -30.68 -17.04
C PHE A 223 -4.68 -31.34 -16.49
N LYS A 224 -5.65 -30.53 -16.04
CA LYS A 224 -6.92 -31.04 -15.49
C LYS A 224 -7.83 -31.62 -16.56
N GLU A 225 -7.83 -31.05 -17.76
CA GLU A 225 -8.55 -31.61 -18.92
C GLU A 225 -7.98 -32.98 -19.34
N GLU A 226 -6.66 -33.12 -19.36
CA GLU A 226 -5.97 -34.38 -19.65
C GLU A 226 -6.09 -35.40 -18.51
N ASN A 227 -6.21 -34.94 -17.26
CA ASN A 227 -6.22 -35.77 -16.06
C ASN A 227 -7.36 -35.38 -15.09
N PRO A 228 -8.64 -35.68 -15.41
CA PRO A 228 -9.79 -35.19 -14.66
C PRO A 228 -9.81 -35.60 -13.18
N GLU A 229 -9.31 -36.77 -12.84
CA GLU A 229 -9.30 -37.29 -11.45
C GLU A 229 -7.98 -37.04 -10.71
N ALA A 230 -6.98 -36.46 -11.37
CA ALA A 230 -5.68 -36.23 -10.73
C ALA A 230 -5.70 -35.01 -9.81
N PRO A 231 -4.96 -35.06 -8.67
CA PRO A 231 -4.72 -33.88 -7.86
C PRO A 231 -3.86 -32.86 -8.63
N PRO A 232 -3.83 -31.59 -8.20
CA PRO A 232 -3.02 -30.56 -8.84
C PRO A 232 -1.53 -30.96 -8.92
N PRO A 233 -0.85 -30.61 -10.03
CA PRO A 233 0.56 -30.96 -10.21
C PRO A 233 1.43 -30.27 -9.16
N GLN A 234 2.36 -31.01 -8.55
CA GLN A 234 3.29 -30.48 -7.54
C GLN A 234 4.52 -29.81 -8.17
N CYS A 235 4.78 -30.05 -9.45
CA CYS A 235 5.86 -29.45 -10.22
C CYS A 235 5.35 -29.04 -11.60
N LEU A 236 5.62 -27.80 -12.01
CA LEU A 236 5.41 -27.31 -13.36
C LEU A 236 6.64 -26.52 -13.81
N GLU A 237 7.03 -26.70 -15.07
CA GLU A 237 8.21 -26.08 -15.68
C GLU A 237 7.78 -25.15 -16.82
N GLY A 238 8.67 -24.27 -17.28
CA GLY A 238 8.37 -23.39 -18.43
C GLY A 238 7.37 -22.27 -18.11
N ILE A 239 7.27 -21.83 -16.85
CA ILE A 239 6.30 -20.82 -16.43
C ILE A 239 6.86 -19.44 -16.71
N VAL A 240 6.22 -18.68 -17.60
CA VAL A 240 6.71 -17.37 -18.04
C VAL A 240 6.56 -16.32 -16.94
N VAL A 241 7.66 -15.67 -16.55
CA VAL A 241 7.68 -14.61 -15.53
C VAL A 241 8.06 -13.25 -16.08
N ASP A 242 8.79 -13.21 -17.19
CA ASP A 242 9.26 -11.99 -17.83
C ASP A 242 9.50 -12.25 -19.33
N ARG A 243 9.72 -11.19 -20.10
CA ARG A 243 10.14 -11.21 -21.50
C ARG A 243 11.28 -10.23 -21.70
N ASN A 244 12.40 -10.71 -22.23
CA ASN A 244 13.55 -9.89 -22.57
C ASN A 244 13.87 -10.03 -24.06
N ASN A 245 13.90 -8.91 -24.80
CA ASN A 245 14.13 -8.89 -26.26
C ASN A 245 13.27 -9.88 -27.06
N GLY A 246 12.00 -10.04 -26.68
CA GLY A 246 11.06 -10.97 -27.33
C GLY A 246 11.19 -12.44 -26.91
N ARG A 247 12.18 -12.80 -26.09
CA ARG A 247 12.35 -14.14 -25.51
C ARG A 247 11.66 -14.24 -24.16
N ASP A 248 10.89 -15.31 -23.96
CA ASP A 248 10.27 -15.63 -22.67
C ASP A 248 11.34 -16.06 -21.66
N ILE A 249 11.27 -15.49 -20.46
CA ILE A 249 12.02 -15.92 -19.28
C ILE A 249 11.10 -16.80 -18.46
N THR A 250 11.52 -18.03 -18.22
CA THR A 250 10.69 -19.06 -17.57
C THR A 250 11.31 -19.58 -16.29
N ILE A 251 10.47 -19.93 -15.31
CA ILE A 251 10.88 -20.60 -14.07
C ILE A 251 10.23 -21.97 -13.92
N THR A 252 10.72 -22.73 -12.95
CA THR A 252 10.13 -23.99 -12.50
C THR A 252 9.55 -23.82 -11.10
N LEU A 253 8.28 -24.14 -10.92
CA LEU A 253 7.64 -24.18 -9.60
C LEU A 253 7.66 -25.62 -9.07
N ARG A 254 8.13 -25.78 -7.83
CA ARG A 254 8.12 -27.05 -7.10
C ARG A 254 7.53 -26.82 -5.71
N GLY A 255 6.30 -27.27 -5.51
CA GLY A 255 5.65 -27.29 -4.21
C GLY A 255 5.97 -28.59 -3.48
N LYS A 256 6.63 -28.51 -2.32
CA LYS A 256 6.63 -29.60 -1.32
C LYS A 256 5.53 -29.44 -0.28
N ASP A 257 5.08 -28.19 -0.09
CA ASP A 257 4.06 -27.76 0.86
C ASP A 257 2.92 -27.06 0.10
N GLY A 258 1.68 -27.18 0.59
CA GLY A 258 0.47 -26.67 -0.07
C GLY A 258 0.61 -25.23 -0.57
N SER A 259 0.99 -24.27 0.27
CA SER A 259 1.04 -22.83 -0.11
C SER A 259 2.03 -22.45 -1.24
N VAL A 260 2.97 -23.34 -1.59
CA VAL A 260 3.98 -23.13 -2.65
C VAL A 260 3.68 -23.98 -3.88
N SER A 261 2.58 -24.75 -3.88
CA SER A 261 2.16 -25.53 -5.04
C SER A 261 1.88 -24.62 -6.24
N PRO A 262 2.08 -25.12 -7.47
CA PRO A 262 1.72 -24.40 -8.69
C PRO A 262 0.30 -23.83 -8.66
N PHE A 263 -0.70 -24.61 -8.23
CA PHE A 263 -2.08 -24.15 -8.11
C PHE A 263 -2.23 -22.98 -7.12
N ASN A 264 -1.68 -23.10 -5.91
CA ASN A 264 -1.82 -22.04 -4.88
C ASN A 264 -1.04 -20.77 -5.25
N GLN A 265 0.09 -20.89 -5.95
CA GLN A 265 0.79 -19.74 -6.52
C GLN A 265 0.00 -19.08 -7.66
N CYS A 266 -0.70 -19.86 -8.50
CA CYS A 266 -1.63 -19.32 -9.49
C CYS A 266 -2.77 -18.54 -8.81
N MET A 267 -3.34 -19.08 -7.73
CA MET A 267 -4.38 -18.41 -6.95
C MET A 267 -3.88 -17.14 -6.22
N ALA A 268 -2.62 -17.11 -5.79
CA ALA A 268 -2.00 -15.90 -5.25
C ALA A 268 -1.79 -14.81 -6.33
N ALA A 269 -1.41 -15.21 -7.54
CA ALA A 269 -1.34 -14.32 -8.69
C ALA A 269 -2.72 -13.80 -9.09
N ALA A 270 -3.73 -14.69 -9.11
CA ALA A 270 -5.13 -14.33 -9.32
C ALA A 270 -5.62 -13.33 -8.28
N TYR A 271 -5.36 -13.53 -6.99
CA TYR A 271 -5.68 -12.57 -5.93
C TYR A 271 -5.07 -11.19 -6.21
N THR A 272 -3.79 -11.16 -6.62
CA THR A 272 -3.07 -9.92 -6.91
C THR A 272 -3.68 -9.18 -8.10
N LEU A 273 -3.97 -9.89 -9.20
CA LEU A 273 -4.62 -9.34 -10.38
C LEU A 273 -6.06 -8.93 -10.09
N PHE A 274 -6.79 -9.70 -9.28
CA PHE A 274 -8.15 -9.35 -8.89
C PHE A 274 -8.17 -8.05 -8.08
N ALA A 275 -7.23 -7.88 -7.14
CA ALA A 275 -7.03 -6.61 -6.43
C ALA A 275 -6.67 -5.49 -7.41
N TYR A 276 -5.81 -5.76 -8.40
CA TYR A 276 -5.46 -4.82 -9.46
C TYR A 276 -6.63 -4.48 -10.38
N TYR A 277 -7.57 -5.37 -10.69
CA TYR A 277 -8.69 -5.05 -11.59
C TYR A 277 -9.89 -4.43 -10.87
N THR A 278 -10.08 -4.73 -9.59
CA THR A 278 -11.28 -4.28 -8.83
C THR A 278 -10.98 -3.23 -7.76
N ALA A 279 -9.71 -3.07 -7.39
CA ALA A 279 -9.31 -2.35 -6.19
C ALA A 279 -10.01 -2.86 -4.92
N PHE A 280 -10.47 -4.12 -4.83
CA PHE A 280 -11.17 -4.63 -3.64
C PHE A 280 -10.27 -4.84 -2.42
N ASN A 281 -10.86 -4.86 -1.22
CA ASN A 281 -10.15 -5.20 0.02
C ASN A 281 -9.98 -6.70 0.16
N ASP A 282 -8.98 -7.12 0.94
CA ASP A 282 -8.64 -8.54 1.18
C ASP A 282 -9.85 -9.45 1.47
N THR A 283 -10.70 -9.08 2.43
CA THR A 283 -11.87 -9.90 2.80
C THR A 283 -12.86 -10.00 1.65
N VAL A 284 -13.07 -8.90 0.92
CA VAL A 284 -14.03 -8.84 -0.19
C VAL A 284 -13.57 -9.73 -1.34
N ILE A 285 -12.27 -9.74 -1.65
CA ILE A 285 -11.69 -10.60 -2.70
C ILE A 285 -11.88 -12.08 -2.34
N LYS A 286 -11.61 -12.45 -1.08
CA LYS A 286 -11.72 -13.84 -0.59
C LYS A 286 -13.16 -14.37 -0.55
N ASP A 287 -14.14 -13.47 -0.44
CA ASP A 287 -15.55 -13.82 -0.34
C ASP A 287 -16.27 -13.82 -1.70
N VAL A 288 -15.58 -13.51 -2.81
CA VAL A 288 -16.13 -13.63 -4.17
C VAL A 288 -16.45 -15.10 -4.46
N ARG A 289 -17.64 -15.36 -5.01
CA ARG A 289 -18.14 -16.71 -5.31
C ARG A 289 -18.64 -16.84 -6.74
N HIS A 290 -18.74 -18.08 -7.18
CA HIS A 290 -19.47 -18.46 -8.39
C HIS A 290 -20.99 -18.28 -8.23
N PRO A 291 -21.73 -18.10 -9.35
CA PRO A 291 -21.25 -17.85 -10.71
C PRO A 291 -20.91 -16.37 -10.97
N ILE A 292 -20.05 -16.10 -11.96
CA ILE A 292 -19.77 -14.72 -12.41
C ILE A 292 -20.78 -14.31 -13.49
N LYS A 293 -21.40 -13.14 -13.34
CA LYS A 293 -22.39 -12.64 -14.31
C LYS A 293 -21.69 -11.81 -15.39
N VAL A 294 -21.57 -12.36 -16.60
CA VAL A 294 -21.12 -11.60 -17.78
C VAL A 294 -22.31 -10.92 -18.44
N ILE A 295 -22.23 -9.61 -18.65
CA ILE A 295 -23.23 -8.78 -19.32
C ILE A 295 -22.63 -8.30 -20.63
N THR A 296 -23.28 -8.60 -21.74
CA THR A 296 -22.90 -8.07 -23.06
C THR A 296 -23.92 -7.02 -23.46
N SER A 297 -23.50 -5.76 -23.51
CA SER A 297 -24.32 -4.67 -24.05
C SER A 297 -23.94 -4.43 -25.52
N LYS A 298 -24.96 -4.23 -26.36
CA LYS A 298 -24.79 -3.81 -27.75
C LYS A 298 -25.50 -2.47 -27.91
N VAL A 299 -24.75 -1.42 -28.20
CA VAL A 299 -25.29 -0.08 -28.48
C VAL A 299 -24.63 0.43 -29.75
N GLU A 300 -25.43 0.90 -30.71
CA GLU A 300 -25.02 1.58 -31.95
C GLU A 300 -23.79 0.99 -32.67
N GLY A 301 -23.83 -0.31 -32.98
CA GLY A 301 -22.78 -0.96 -33.77
C GLY A 301 -21.56 -1.42 -32.97
N ARG A 302 -21.50 -1.17 -31.66
CA ARG A 302 -20.42 -1.62 -30.75
C ARG A 302 -20.92 -2.70 -29.78
N THR A 303 -20.10 -3.73 -29.56
CA THR A 303 -20.38 -4.79 -28.56
C THR A 303 -19.41 -4.66 -27.39
N SER A 304 -19.86 -4.07 -26.27
CA SER A 304 -19.06 -4.03 -25.05
C SER A 304 -19.39 -5.23 -24.15
N LYS A 305 -18.39 -6.07 -23.88
CA LYS A 305 -18.48 -7.13 -22.86
C LYS A 305 -18.01 -6.58 -21.52
N THR A 306 -18.90 -6.62 -20.53
CA THR A 306 -18.56 -6.34 -19.13
C THR A 306 -18.83 -7.58 -18.28
N ALA A 307 -18.02 -7.85 -17.26
CA ALA A 307 -18.31 -8.90 -16.28
C ALA A 307 -18.57 -8.24 -14.94
N GLN A 308 -19.76 -8.47 -14.40
CA GLN A 308 -20.16 -7.97 -13.09
C GLN A 308 -19.87 -9.04 -12.04
N VAL A 309 -18.99 -8.71 -11.10
CA VAL A 309 -18.75 -9.52 -9.90
C VAL A 309 -19.43 -8.88 -8.70
N ARG A 310 -20.13 -9.70 -7.90
CA ARG A 310 -20.71 -9.31 -6.61
C ARG A 310 -19.90 -9.95 -5.49
N ALA A 311 -19.65 -9.18 -4.45
CA ALA A 311 -19.01 -9.64 -3.22
C ALA A 311 -19.69 -8.99 -2.01
N TYR A 312 -19.61 -9.64 -0.84
CA TYR A 312 -20.20 -9.11 0.39
C TYR A 312 -19.11 -8.49 1.28
N LYS A 313 -19.40 -7.33 1.89
CA LYS A 313 -18.50 -6.65 2.83
C LYS A 313 -19.09 -6.68 4.23
N SER A 314 -18.72 -7.70 5.01
CA SER A 314 -19.27 -7.97 6.35
C SER A 314 -19.16 -6.79 7.33
N ARG A 315 -18.03 -6.07 7.35
CA ARG A 315 -17.82 -4.92 8.24
C ARG A 315 -18.72 -3.71 7.98
N ALA A 316 -19.32 -3.65 6.79
CA ALA A 316 -20.19 -2.55 6.38
C ALA A 316 -21.61 -3.05 6.05
N SER A 317 -21.87 -4.34 6.30
CA SER A 317 -23.11 -5.04 6.00
C SER A 317 -23.71 -4.69 4.64
N LYS A 318 -22.87 -4.65 3.60
CA LYS A 318 -23.30 -4.25 2.25
C LYS A 318 -22.65 -5.07 1.15
N ASP A 319 -23.37 -5.20 0.04
CA ASP A 319 -22.83 -5.72 -1.20
C ASP A 319 -21.88 -4.72 -1.87
N VAL A 320 -20.87 -5.25 -2.54
CA VAL A 320 -19.84 -4.54 -3.29
C VAL A 320 -19.83 -5.14 -4.68
N LYS A 321 -19.78 -4.28 -5.71
CA LYS A 321 -19.82 -4.72 -7.12
C LYS A 321 -18.62 -4.16 -7.86
N ALA A 322 -18.06 -4.93 -8.78
CA ALA A 322 -17.02 -4.47 -9.71
C ALA A 322 -17.39 -4.88 -11.14
N LEU A 323 -17.02 -4.03 -12.10
CA LEU A 323 -17.08 -4.36 -13.52
C LEU A 323 -15.66 -4.60 -14.05
N PHE A 324 -15.49 -5.71 -14.76
CA PHE A 324 -14.37 -5.93 -15.67
C PHE A 324 -14.82 -5.52 -17.08
N ALA A 325 -14.00 -4.82 -17.85
CA ALA A 325 -14.31 -4.38 -19.22
C ALA A 325 -13.35 -5.00 -20.24
N GLY A 326 -13.86 -5.33 -21.43
CA GLY A 326 -13.11 -5.92 -22.54
C GLY A 326 -12.41 -4.89 -23.45
N SER A 327 -11.57 -5.37 -24.36
CA SER A 327 -10.69 -4.56 -25.22
C SER A 327 -11.36 -3.82 -26.39
N ASP A 328 -12.65 -4.07 -26.67
CA ASP A 328 -13.34 -3.45 -27.79
C ASP A 328 -13.91 -2.06 -27.41
N GLU A 329 -13.18 -1.05 -27.88
CA GLU A 329 -13.63 0.28 -28.32
C GLU A 329 -13.56 1.51 -27.38
N ASN A 330 -13.44 2.63 -28.09
CA ASN A 330 -13.10 4.00 -27.68
C ASN A 330 -14.15 4.68 -26.80
N LEU A 331 -13.70 5.74 -26.10
CA LEU A 331 -14.45 6.62 -25.21
C LEU A 331 -15.93 6.83 -25.61
N HIS A 332 -16.83 6.76 -24.63
CA HIS A 332 -18.12 7.45 -24.69
C HIS A 332 -18.37 8.21 -23.37
N SER A 333 -18.88 9.44 -23.51
CA SER A 333 -18.98 10.45 -22.44
C SER A 333 -20.25 10.38 -21.58
N GLU A 334 -21.19 9.48 -21.86
CA GLU A 334 -22.55 9.60 -21.30
C GLU A 334 -23.10 8.24 -20.87
N ALA A 335 -22.88 7.88 -19.60
CA ALA A 335 -23.67 6.87 -18.91
C ALA A 335 -24.55 7.58 -17.88
N ILE A 336 -25.62 8.20 -18.37
CA ILE A 336 -26.69 8.81 -17.56
C ILE A 336 -27.82 7.78 -17.45
N GLU A 337 -27.77 6.92 -16.43
CA GLU A 337 -29.00 6.28 -15.94
C GLU A 337 -29.14 6.54 -14.44
N LYS A 338 -30.06 7.46 -14.12
CA LYS A 338 -30.52 7.79 -12.77
C LYS A 338 -31.65 6.82 -12.38
N GLU A 339 -31.30 5.63 -11.93
CA GLU A 339 -32.18 4.83 -11.06
C GLU A 339 -31.44 4.44 -9.77
N ALA A 340 -32.03 4.84 -8.64
CA ALA A 340 -31.65 4.63 -7.25
C ALA A 340 -30.33 3.85 -6.98
N GLY A 341 -29.25 4.62 -6.75
CA GLY A 341 -28.22 4.24 -5.79
C GLY A 341 -27.12 3.28 -6.25
N PHE A 342 -26.61 3.38 -7.48
CA PHE A 342 -25.38 2.65 -7.84
C PHE A 342 -24.46 3.48 -8.74
N ILE A 343 -23.36 3.98 -8.17
CA ILE A 343 -22.25 4.52 -8.97
C ILE A 343 -21.34 3.34 -9.33
N VAL A 344 -21.48 2.86 -10.56
CA VAL A 344 -20.56 1.89 -11.14
C VAL A 344 -19.39 2.69 -11.70
N ALA A 345 -18.28 2.73 -10.97
CA ALA A 345 -17.04 3.17 -11.59
C ALA A 345 -16.67 2.13 -12.65
N GLU A 346 -16.91 2.43 -13.92
CA GLU A 346 -16.24 1.74 -15.02
C GLU A 346 -14.74 1.98 -14.82
N ILE A 347 -14.06 1.02 -14.21
CA ILE A 347 -12.60 1.12 -14.13
C ILE A 347 -12.08 0.70 -15.50
N ASN A 348 -12.00 1.68 -16.40
CA ASN A 348 -11.34 1.54 -17.69
C ASN A 348 -9.83 1.44 -17.42
N LYS A 349 -9.38 0.28 -16.93
CA LYS A 349 -7.97 -0.01 -16.61
C LYS A 349 -7.19 -0.23 -17.89
N ARG A 350 -7.06 0.86 -18.65
CA ARG A 350 -6.11 1.09 -19.73
C ARG A 350 -4.82 1.71 -19.20
N ASP A 351 -4.42 1.43 -17.96
CA ASP A 351 -3.06 1.79 -17.57
C ASP A 351 -2.11 0.97 -18.46
N ALA A 352 -1.27 1.66 -19.24
CA ALA A 352 -0.37 1.13 -20.28
C ALA A 352 0.58 0.00 -19.84
N VAL A 353 0.45 -0.43 -18.59
CA VAL A 353 1.16 -1.49 -17.90
C VAL A 353 0.53 -2.87 -18.14
N GLY A 354 -0.81 -2.97 -18.11
CA GLY A 354 -1.53 -4.22 -18.27
C GLY A 354 -1.88 -4.49 -19.73
N LYS A 355 -1.20 -5.44 -20.39
CA LYS A 355 -1.48 -5.75 -21.81
C LYS A 355 -2.74 -6.59 -22.03
N ILE A 356 -3.23 -7.25 -20.97
CA ILE A 356 -4.37 -8.16 -21.03
C ILE A 356 -5.57 -7.51 -20.34
N ASP A 357 -6.73 -7.56 -21.00
CA ASP A 357 -7.95 -6.94 -20.51
C ASP A 357 -8.56 -7.72 -19.32
N GLY A 358 -9.42 -7.02 -18.57
CA GLY A 358 -10.01 -7.56 -17.36
C GLY A 358 -10.99 -8.72 -17.62
N ILE A 359 -11.62 -8.78 -18.80
CA ILE A 359 -12.54 -9.87 -19.17
C ILE A 359 -11.77 -11.16 -19.40
N THR A 360 -10.68 -11.10 -20.16
CA THR A 360 -9.80 -12.25 -20.39
C THR A 360 -9.26 -12.80 -19.07
N PHE A 361 -8.86 -11.92 -18.14
CA PHE A 361 -8.43 -12.34 -16.81
C PHE A 361 -9.55 -13.06 -16.03
N ILE A 362 -10.72 -12.44 -15.88
CA ILE A 362 -11.77 -13.00 -15.01
C ILE A 362 -12.35 -14.29 -15.57
N GLN A 363 -12.46 -14.42 -16.89
CA GLN A 363 -12.91 -15.65 -17.55
C GLN A 363 -11.90 -16.79 -17.38
N THR A 364 -10.60 -16.50 -17.50
CA THR A 364 -9.55 -17.49 -17.27
C THR A 364 -9.54 -17.96 -15.82
N LEU A 365 -9.70 -17.03 -14.86
CA LEU A 365 -9.79 -17.36 -13.44
C LEU A 365 -11.05 -18.18 -13.14
N GLU A 366 -12.20 -17.82 -13.71
CA GLU A 366 -13.45 -18.55 -13.54
C GLU A 366 -13.32 -19.99 -14.05
N LEU A 367 -12.74 -20.17 -15.24
CA LEU A 367 -12.50 -21.48 -15.83
C LEU A 367 -11.57 -22.31 -14.95
N LEU A 368 -10.38 -21.79 -14.60
CA LEU A 368 -9.43 -22.47 -13.72
C LEU A 368 -10.07 -22.87 -12.38
N SER A 369 -10.79 -21.94 -11.74
CA SER A 369 -11.42 -22.15 -10.45
C SER A 369 -12.52 -23.22 -10.53
N LYS A 370 -13.28 -23.29 -11.61
CA LYS A 370 -14.30 -24.34 -11.80
C LYS A 370 -13.68 -25.69 -12.09
N SER A 371 -12.60 -25.74 -12.88
CA SER A 371 -11.92 -27.00 -13.23
C SER A 371 -11.42 -27.77 -12.01
N TYR A 372 -11.14 -27.09 -10.90
CA TYR A 372 -10.60 -27.67 -9.67
C TYR A 372 -11.56 -27.60 -8.48
N SER A 373 -12.86 -27.28 -8.68
CA SER A 373 -13.85 -27.26 -7.61
C SER A 373 -15.05 -28.14 -7.95
N ASN A 374 -15.49 -28.90 -6.96
CA ASN A 374 -16.71 -29.72 -7.07
C ASN A 374 -17.98 -28.95 -6.65
N ASP A 375 -17.83 -27.72 -6.13
CA ASP A 375 -18.95 -26.90 -5.65
C ASP A 375 -19.29 -25.79 -6.66
N PRO A 376 -20.50 -25.78 -7.24
CA PRO A 376 -20.90 -24.77 -8.22
C PRO A 376 -21.04 -23.35 -7.65
N PHE A 377 -21.05 -23.17 -6.32
CA PHE A 377 -21.17 -21.89 -5.62
C PHE A 377 -19.94 -21.55 -4.75
N ASP A 378 -18.83 -22.20 -5.06
CA ASP A 378 -17.59 -22.04 -4.30
C ASP A 378 -17.02 -20.62 -4.38
N THR A 379 -16.09 -20.32 -3.48
CA THR A 379 -15.25 -19.13 -3.60
C THR A 379 -14.36 -19.21 -4.83
N LEU A 380 -14.14 -18.08 -5.50
CA LEU A 380 -13.34 -18.00 -6.72
C LEU A 380 -11.84 -18.21 -6.46
N ILE A 381 -11.37 -17.82 -5.27
CA ILE A 381 -9.96 -17.95 -4.85
C ILE A 381 -9.93 -18.83 -3.60
N TYR A 382 -9.41 -20.03 -3.74
CA TYR A 382 -9.22 -21.01 -2.67
C TYR A 382 -7.89 -21.74 -2.87
N PHE A 383 -7.39 -22.38 -1.82
CA PHE A 383 -6.14 -23.12 -1.86
C PHE A 383 -6.41 -24.62 -1.74
N LEU A 384 -5.52 -25.42 -2.31
CA LEU A 384 -5.56 -26.88 -2.26
C LEU A 384 -4.32 -27.44 -1.57
N ASP A 385 -4.49 -28.56 -0.87
CA ASP A 385 -3.39 -29.36 -0.34
C ASP A 385 -2.78 -30.26 -1.42
N LYS A 386 -1.93 -31.21 -1.01
CA LYS A 386 -1.25 -32.14 -1.93
C LYS A 386 -2.18 -33.26 -2.44
N GLU A 387 -3.26 -33.54 -1.72
CA GLU A 387 -4.32 -34.48 -2.09
C GLU A 387 -5.35 -33.85 -3.03
N GLY A 388 -5.35 -32.51 -3.18
CA GLY A 388 -6.33 -31.79 -3.98
C GLY A 388 -7.59 -31.43 -3.20
N GLU A 389 -7.54 -31.51 -1.87
CA GLU A 389 -8.60 -31.07 -0.98
C GLU A 389 -8.41 -29.62 -0.58
N LYS A 390 -9.49 -28.95 -0.17
CA LYS A 390 -9.43 -27.53 0.23
C LYS A 390 -8.56 -27.36 1.47
N ASP A 391 -7.47 -26.63 1.29
CA ASP A 391 -6.60 -26.21 2.37
C ASP A 391 -6.94 -24.80 2.84
N LYS A 392 -6.45 -24.46 4.02
CA LYS A 392 -6.48 -23.13 4.57
C LYS A 392 -5.83 -22.13 3.61
N VAL A 393 -6.59 -21.11 3.22
CA VAL A 393 -6.09 -20.00 2.42
C VAL A 393 -5.09 -19.15 3.22
N ASN A 394 -3.79 -19.35 2.99
CA ASN A 394 -2.72 -18.49 3.51
C ASN A 394 -2.18 -17.55 2.43
N VAL A 395 -3.03 -16.60 2.01
CA VAL A 395 -2.68 -15.61 0.97
C VAL A 395 -1.38 -14.88 1.30
N SER A 396 -1.18 -14.46 2.56
CA SER A 396 0.02 -13.70 2.94
C SER A 396 1.31 -14.47 2.64
N HIS A 397 1.39 -15.75 3.04
CA HIS A 397 2.59 -16.55 2.77
C HIS A 397 2.77 -16.81 1.27
N ALA A 398 1.68 -17.11 0.55
CA ALA A 398 1.74 -17.33 -0.89
C ALA A 398 2.18 -16.07 -1.66
N LEU A 399 1.78 -14.87 -1.23
CA LEU A 399 2.18 -13.59 -1.81
C LEU A 399 3.66 -13.26 -1.56
N LEU A 400 4.22 -13.62 -0.39
CA LEU A 400 5.66 -13.52 -0.14
C LEU A 400 6.42 -14.43 -1.12
N LYS A 401 5.91 -15.63 -1.38
CA LYS A 401 6.57 -16.52 -2.33
C LYS A 401 6.41 -16.05 -3.78
N LEU A 402 5.24 -15.51 -4.13
CA LEU A 402 4.96 -14.93 -5.44
C LEU A 402 5.91 -13.77 -5.75
N SER A 403 6.08 -12.81 -4.84
CA SER A 403 6.98 -11.67 -5.09
C SER A 403 8.45 -12.10 -5.21
N GLN A 404 8.88 -13.14 -4.50
CA GLN A 404 10.21 -13.73 -4.71
C GLN A 404 10.33 -14.42 -6.08
N ASN A 405 9.36 -15.25 -6.47
CA ASN A 405 9.35 -15.98 -7.74
C ASN A 405 9.35 -15.04 -8.95
N LEU A 406 8.68 -13.89 -8.83
CA LEU A 406 8.62 -12.86 -9.85
C LEU A 406 9.78 -11.85 -9.76
N ASN A 407 10.73 -12.06 -8.84
CA ASN A 407 11.84 -11.14 -8.55
C ASN A 407 11.37 -9.68 -8.44
N LEU A 408 10.26 -9.45 -7.72
CA LEU A 408 9.71 -8.11 -7.52
C LEU A 408 10.50 -7.43 -6.40
N LEU A 409 11.35 -6.49 -6.78
CA LEU A 409 12.26 -5.79 -5.89
C LEU A 409 11.66 -4.48 -5.40
N SER A 410 11.88 -4.17 -4.13
CA SER A 410 11.55 -2.88 -3.53
C SER A 410 12.47 -1.79 -4.09
N SER A 411 11.92 -0.62 -4.41
CA SER A 411 12.69 0.58 -4.78
C SER A 411 13.60 1.06 -3.63
N ARG A 412 13.26 0.73 -2.39
CA ARG A 412 14.00 1.12 -1.18
C ARG A 412 15.21 0.26 -0.87
N ARG A 413 15.41 -0.83 -1.62
CA ARG A 413 16.52 -1.77 -1.36
C ARG A 413 17.89 -1.10 -1.42
N GLY A 414 18.04 0.01 -2.15
CA GLY A 414 19.28 0.78 -2.21
C GLY A 414 19.76 1.26 -0.84
N GLU A 415 18.84 1.51 0.11
CA GLU A 415 19.15 1.88 1.50
C GLU A 415 19.84 0.73 2.29
N LEU A 416 19.76 -0.51 1.81
CA LEU A 416 20.33 -1.70 2.45
C LEU A 416 21.80 -1.96 2.08
N THR A 417 22.32 -1.23 1.09
CA THR A 417 23.60 -1.50 0.43
C THR A 417 24.76 -1.58 1.41
N GLU A 418 24.93 -0.58 2.27
CA GLU A 418 26.04 -0.51 3.23
C GLU A 418 26.03 -1.68 4.23
N HIS A 419 24.84 -2.02 4.74
CA HIS A 419 24.70 -3.11 5.70
C HIS A 419 24.97 -4.47 5.08
N LEU A 420 24.52 -4.69 3.84
CA LEU A 420 24.78 -5.92 3.11
C LEU A 420 26.25 -6.05 2.71
N ILE A 421 26.93 -4.96 2.32
CA ILE A 421 28.39 -4.94 2.09
C ILE A 421 29.12 -5.37 3.35
N LYS A 422 28.82 -4.72 4.48
CA LYS A 422 29.45 -5.06 5.76
C LYS A 422 29.25 -6.54 6.12
N THR A 423 28.02 -7.03 5.97
CA THR A 423 27.68 -8.44 6.23
C THR A 423 28.47 -9.38 5.30
N TYR A 424 28.61 -9.03 4.02
CA TYR A 424 29.43 -9.81 3.08
C TYR A 424 30.89 -9.85 3.50
N THR A 425 31.48 -8.69 3.81
CA THR A 425 32.88 -8.57 4.24
C THR A 425 33.14 -9.39 5.50
N ASP A 426 32.27 -9.29 6.52
CA ASP A 426 32.37 -10.07 7.75
C ASP A 426 32.33 -11.58 7.51
N ILE A 427 31.52 -12.04 6.54
CA ILE A 427 31.43 -13.46 6.19
C ILE A 427 32.70 -13.93 5.47
N VAL A 428 33.21 -13.14 4.53
CA VAL A 428 34.33 -13.55 3.67
C VAL A 428 35.67 -13.44 4.38
N GLU A 429 35.89 -12.36 5.12
CA GLU A 429 37.17 -12.08 5.78
C GLU A 429 37.23 -12.69 7.18
N ASN A 430 36.15 -12.58 7.96
CA ASN A 430 36.14 -12.95 9.38
C ASN A 430 35.40 -14.27 9.67
N GLN A 431 34.75 -14.87 8.66
CA GLN A 431 33.85 -16.00 8.83
C GLN A 431 32.74 -15.76 9.86
N ASN A 432 32.35 -14.51 10.08
CA ASN A 432 31.34 -14.13 11.06
C ASN A 432 30.09 -13.60 10.36
N MET A 433 28.93 -13.79 10.98
CA MET A 433 27.68 -13.21 10.49
C MET A 433 26.83 -12.70 11.65
N PRO A 434 26.42 -11.43 11.64
CA PRO A 434 25.40 -10.95 12.58
C PRO A 434 24.03 -11.57 12.23
N ILE A 435 23.32 -12.02 13.26
CA ILE A 435 21.95 -12.51 13.21
C ILE A 435 21.08 -11.63 14.10
N PHE A 436 19.90 -11.27 13.60
CA PHE A 436 18.96 -10.40 14.29
C PHE A 436 17.64 -11.13 14.50
N ASN A 437 17.19 -11.23 15.75
CA ASN A 437 15.90 -11.82 16.10
C ASN A 437 15.19 -10.95 17.14
N TRP A 438 13.86 -10.89 17.05
CA TRP A 438 13.06 -10.32 18.14
C TRP A 438 12.75 -11.39 19.18
N SER A 439 13.10 -11.14 20.43
CA SER A 439 12.67 -11.93 21.58
C SER A 439 11.65 -11.18 22.41
N GLN A 440 10.80 -11.90 23.12
CA GLN A 440 9.92 -11.32 24.14
C GLN A 440 10.58 -11.53 25.51
N ARG A 441 10.75 -10.45 26.28
CA ARG A 441 11.20 -10.49 27.67
C ARG A 441 10.05 -10.92 28.59
N GLU A 442 10.35 -11.34 29.81
CA GLU A 442 9.37 -11.83 30.80
C GLU A 442 8.25 -10.82 31.12
N ASP A 443 8.55 -9.52 31.09
CA ASP A 443 7.55 -8.44 31.28
C ASP A 443 6.69 -8.17 30.03
N GLY A 444 6.86 -8.98 28.98
CA GLY A 444 6.15 -8.88 27.72
C GLY A 444 6.72 -7.87 26.71
N ALA A 445 7.78 -7.13 27.06
CA ALA A 445 8.44 -6.21 26.13
C ALA A 445 9.18 -6.97 25.02
N ARG A 446 9.18 -6.42 23.79
CA ARG A 446 9.94 -6.99 22.67
C ARG A 446 11.32 -6.36 22.56
N THR A 447 12.36 -7.18 22.64
CA THR A 447 13.77 -6.78 22.59
C THR A 447 14.48 -7.36 21.38
N MET A 448 15.42 -6.62 20.81
CA MET A 448 16.31 -7.11 19.77
C MET A 448 17.38 -8.02 20.38
N ASN A 449 17.53 -9.21 19.83
CA ASN A 449 18.60 -10.15 20.14
C ASN A 449 19.54 -10.19 18.93
N LYS A 450 20.70 -9.56 19.07
CA LYS A 450 21.72 -9.46 18.03
C LYS A 450 22.92 -10.32 18.42
N GLN A 451 23.16 -11.38 17.65
CA GLN A 451 24.24 -12.32 17.90
C GLN A 451 25.20 -12.35 16.71
N VAL A 452 26.50 -12.41 16.97
CA VAL A 452 27.49 -12.70 15.93
C VAL A 452 27.81 -14.18 15.99
N ILE A 453 27.50 -14.91 14.92
CA ILE A 453 27.82 -16.34 14.82
C ILE A 453 29.05 -16.58 13.96
N TYR A 454 29.88 -17.52 14.38
CA TYR A 454 30.98 -18.03 13.57
C TYR A 454 30.48 -19.06 12.56
N LEU A 455 30.95 -18.95 11.31
CA LEU A 455 30.58 -19.80 10.19
C LEU A 455 31.75 -20.69 9.80
N ASN A 456 31.50 -22.00 9.70
CA ASN A 456 32.47 -22.86 9.01
C ASN A 456 32.62 -22.44 7.53
N LYS A 457 33.74 -22.79 6.90
CA LYS A 457 34.08 -22.37 5.51
C LYS A 457 32.99 -22.71 4.49
N ARG A 458 32.34 -23.87 4.64
CA ARG A 458 31.25 -24.31 3.76
C ARG A 458 30.02 -23.42 3.90
N THR A 459 29.64 -23.07 5.13
CA THR A 459 28.51 -22.19 5.41
C THR A 459 28.81 -20.76 4.97
N ALA A 460 30.01 -20.24 5.24
CA ALA A 460 30.44 -18.92 4.79
C ALA A 460 30.34 -18.79 3.26
N THR A 461 30.80 -19.80 2.52
CA THR A 461 30.63 -19.89 1.06
C THR A 461 29.15 -19.88 0.65
N LYS A 462 28.31 -20.70 1.30
CA LYS A 462 26.88 -20.80 0.95
C LYS A 462 26.11 -19.50 1.19
N ARG A 463 26.53 -18.68 2.15
CA ARG A 463 25.85 -17.42 2.52
C ARG A 463 26.39 -16.20 1.80
N SER A 464 27.70 -16.16 1.53
CA SER A 464 28.35 -15.02 0.86
C SER A 464 27.83 -14.77 -0.56
N THR A 465 27.69 -15.80 -1.40
CA THR A 465 27.23 -15.59 -2.80
C THR A 465 25.81 -15.00 -2.88
N PRO A 466 24.79 -15.51 -2.14
CA PRO A 466 23.48 -14.85 -2.09
C PRO A 466 23.50 -13.42 -1.57
N ILE A 467 24.34 -13.13 -0.56
CA ILE A 467 24.45 -11.78 0.01
C ILE A 467 25.13 -10.84 -0.98
N ALA A 468 26.17 -11.28 -1.69
CA ALA A 468 26.77 -10.51 -2.78
C ALA A 468 25.73 -10.20 -3.86
N TYR A 469 24.96 -11.19 -4.32
CA TYR A 469 23.85 -10.96 -5.26
C TYR A 469 22.90 -9.86 -4.74
N ALA A 470 22.54 -9.91 -3.46
CA ALA A 470 21.68 -8.91 -2.86
C ALA A 470 22.29 -7.50 -2.93
N VAL A 471 23.58 -7.34 -2.57
CA VAL A 471 24.30 -6.07 -2.69
C VAL A 471 24.28 -5.53 -4.12
N PHE A 472 24.67 -6.34 -5.11
CA PHE A 472 24.68 -5.89 -6.50
C PHE A 472 23.29 -5.48 -6.98
N SER A 473 22.25 -6.24 -6.62
CA SER A 473 20.88 -5.88 -6.99
C SER A 473 20.38 -4.59 -6.33
N CYS A 474 20.97 -4.20 -5.18
CA CYS A 474 20.69 -2.92 -4.55
C CYS A 474 21.36 -1.74 -5.25
N MET A 475 22.49 -1.99 -5.91
CA MET A 475 23.27 -0.97 -6.63
C MET A 475 22.87 -0.82 -8.10
N ALA A 476 22.47 -1.92 -8.75
CA ALA A 476 22.26 -1.97 -10.18
C ALA A 476 21.08 -2.87 -10.57
N ASP A 477 20.43 -2.53 -11.68
CA ASP A 477 19.33 -3.30 -12.29
C ASP A 477 19.83 -4.09 -13.51
N VAL A 478 20.95 -4.81 -13.35
CA VAL A 478 21.57 -5.66 -14.37
C VAL A 478 21.44 -7.13 -14.04
N SER A 479 21.38 -7.98 -15.06
CA SER A 479 21.43 -9.43 -14.84
C SER A 479 22.82 -9.83 -14.35
N LEU A 480 22.89 -10.43 -13.17
CA LEU A 480 24.16 -10.97 -12.63
C LEU A 480 24.34 -12.45 -12.94
N ARG A 481 23.32 -13.08 -13.54
CA ARG A 481 23.42 -14.45 -14.02
C ARG A 481 24.30 -14.46 -15.26
N ASN A 482 25.18 -15.45 -15.34
CA ASN A 482 26.20 -15.63 -16.36
C ASN A 482 27.26 -14.52 -16.44
N ALA A 483 27.24 -13.53 -15.56
CA ALA A 483 28.30 -12.52 -15.47
C ALA A 483 29.63 -13.18 -15.08
N LEU A 484 30.71 -12.77 -15.75
CA LEU A 484 32.05 -13.34 -15.61
C LEU A 484 33.04 -12.34 -14.97
N ILE A 485 34.06 -12.89 -14.31
CA ILE A 485 35.29 -12.17 -13.96
C ILE A 485 36.34 -12.34 -15.07
N PRO A 486 37.30 -11.41 -15.23
CA PRO A 486 37.48 -10.20 -14.42
C PRO A 486 36.46 -9.11 -14.72
N LEU A 487 36.22 -8.25 -13.72
CA LEU A 487 35.49 -7.00 -13.90
C LEU A 487 36.45 -5.92 -14.41
N HIS A 488 35.96 -5.03 -15.25
CA HIS A 488 36.71 -3.85 -15.68
C HIS A 488 36.15 -2.60 -15.00
N TYR A 489 37.04 -1.77 -14.45
CA TYR A 489 36.70 -0.59 -13.67
C TYR A 489 37.21 0.65 -14.40
N ALA A 490 36.31 1.55 -14.79
CA ALA A 490 36.65 2.84 -15.38
C ALA A 490 37.19 3.82 -14.33
N GLU A 491 37.76 4.93 -14.80
CA GLU A 491 38.13 6.06 -13.94
C GLU A 491 36.90 6.71 -13.30
N LYS A 492 37.14 7.41 -12.19
CA LYS A 492 36.11 8.14 -11.45
C LYS A 492 35.58 9.29 -12.30
N ASP A 493 34.26 9.37 -12.48
CA ASP A 493 33.62 10.47 -13.19
C ASP A 493 33.49 11.74 -12.33
N ALA A 494 32.93 12.81 -12.92
CA ALA A 494 32.73 14.09 -12.24
C ALA A 494 31.79 14.00 -11.02
N ASN A 495 30.89 13.00 -10.99
CA ASN A 495 29.94 12.77 -9.91
C ASN A 495 30.49 11.84 -8.81
N GLY A 496 31.68 11.26 -9.05
CA GLY A 496 32.32 10.31 -8.16
C GLY A 496 31.84 8.87 -8.27
N GLU A 497 31.23 8.54 -9.40
CA GLU A 497 30.86 7.19 -9.78
C GLU A 497 31.97 6.53 -10.61
N ILE A 498 31.93 5.21 -10.67
CA ILE A 498 32.77 4.38 -11.52
C ILE A 498 31.87 3.49 -12.37
N THR A 499 32.16 3.41 -13.66
CA THR A 499 31.52 2.45 -14.56
C THR A 499 32.24 1.12 -14.44
N VAL A 500 31.47 0.05 -14.20
CA VAL A 500 31.97 -1.31 -14.10
C VAL A 500 31.41 -2.11 -15.26
N SER A 501 32.28 -2.66 -16.10
CA SER A 501 31.90 -3.49 -17.24
C SER A 501 32.39 -4.93 -17.10
N PHE A 502 31.64 -5.87 -17.68
CA PHE A 502 31.90 -7.30 -17.60
C PHE A 502 31.32 -8.04 -18.80
N LYS A 503 31.69 -9.31 -18.95
CA LYS A 503 31.20 -10.19 -20.03
C LYS A 503 30.25 -11.25 -19.50
N TYR A 504 29.26 -11.63 -20.30
CA TYR A 504 28.42 -12.79 -20.08
C TYR A 504 29.01 -14.03 -20.76
N VAL A 505 28.53 -15.22 -20.36
CA VAL A 505 28.92 -16.51 -20.98
C VAL A 505 28.66 -16.56 -22.49
N ASP A 506 27.62 -15.87 -22.97
CA ASP A 506 27.28 -15.79 -24.40
C ASP A 506 28.15 -14.80 -25.19
N GLY A 507 29.08 -14.11 -24.52
CA GLY A 507 29.97 -13.12 -25.10
C GLY A 507 29.41 -11.71 -25.16
N SER A 508 28.13 -11.50 -24.78
CA SER A 508 27.58 -10.15 -24.63
C SER A 508 28.25 -9.40 -23.47
N GLU A 509 28.20 -8.07 -23.51
CA GLU A 509 28.78 -7.21 -22.49
C GLU A 509 27.68 -6.59 -21.62
N GLY A 510 27.96 -6.46 -20.33
CA GLY A 510 27.11 -5.79 -19.36
C GLY A 510 27.89 -4.69 -18.66
N GLU A 511 27.19 -3.63 -18.27
CA GLU A 511 27.78 -2.53 -17.51
C GLU A 511 26.79 -1.97 -16.50
N PHE A 512 27.32 -1.40 -15.41
CA PHE A 512 26.56 -0.64 -14.42
C PHE A 512 27.46 0.39 -13.75
N THR A 513 26.87 1.44 -13.18
CA THR A 513 27.60 2.45 -12.41
C THR A 513 27.43 2.24 -10.91
N VAL A 514 28.49 2.51 -10.15
CA VAL A 514 28.45 2.53 -8.68
C VAL A 514 29.28 3.67 -8.11
N THR A 515 28.99 4.09 -6.89
CA THR A 515 29.84 5.05 -6.18
C THR A 515 31.23 4.47 -5.93
N ALA A 516 32.29 5.26 -6.16
CA ALA A 516 33.68 4.83 -6.00
C ALA A 516 34.01 4.22 -4.61
N LYS A 517 33.29 4.62 -3.55
CA LYS A 517 33.42 4.05 -2.20
C LYS A 517 33.17 2.53 -2.14
N HIS A 518 32.45 1.97 -3.10
CA HIS A 518 32.10 0.55 -3.16
C HIS A 518 33.10 -0.31 -3.94
N LEU A 519 34.13 0.30 -4.56
CA LEU A 519 35.17 -0.42 -5.28
C LEU A 519 35.86 -1.54 -4.47
N PRO A 520 36.22 -1.35 -3.18
CA PRO A 520 36.84 -2.41 -2.38
C PRO A 520 35.94 -3.64 -2.23
N PHE A 521 34.62 -3.44 -2.11
CA PHE A 521 33.65 -4.53 -2.06
C PHE A 521 33.64 -5.33 -3.37
N LEU A 522 33.61 -4.65 -4.52
CA LEU A 522 33.61 -5.31 -5.83
C LEU A 522 34.86 -6.16 -6.03
N GLN A 523 36.03 -5.61 -5.70
CA GLN A 523 37.32 -6.33 -5.75
C GLN A 523 37.36 -7.52 -4.79
N LEU A 524 36.74 -7.40 -3.61
CA LEU A 524 36.61 -8.51 -2.66
C LEU A 524 35.73 -9.63 -3.22
N VAL A 525 34.61 -9.29 -3.86
CA VAL A 525 33.75 -10.28 -4.53
C VAL A 525 34.50 -10.99 -5.65
N GLU A 526 35.17 -10.24 -6.52
CA GLU A 526 35.96 -10.77 -7.63
C GLU A 526 37.06 -11.71 -7.13
N ARG A 527 37.82 -11.30 -6.11
CA ARG A 527 38.85 -12.12 -5.49
C ARG A 527 38.26 -13.39 -4.88
N HIS A 528 37.13 -13.28 -4.18
CA HIS A 528 36.45 -14.44 -3.59
C HIS A 528 35.96 -15.41 -4.69
N ALA A 529 35.38 -14.90 -5.77
CA ALA A 529 34.95 -15.69 -6.92
C ALA A 529 36.12 -16.42 -7.59
N ALA A 530 37.27 -15.74 -7.79
CA ALA A 530 38.47 -16.30 -8.37
C ALA A 530 39.06 -17.48 -7.58
N THR A 531 38.86 -17.53 -6.26
CA THR A 531 39.31 -18.68 -5.43
C THR A 531 38.56 -19.98 -5.78
N ARG A 532 37.36 -19.85 -6.35
CA ARG A 532 36.43 -20.94 -6.66
C ARG A 532 36.49 -21.30 -8.13
N ASN A 533 36.52 -20.29 -8.99
CA ASN A 533 36.69 -20.39 -10.43
C ASN A 533 37.88 -19.54 -10.87
N PRO A 534 39.10 -20.09 -10.83
CA PRO A 534 40.28 -19.34 -11.26
C PRO A 534 40.20 -19.04 -12.76
N LEU A 535 40.74 -17.88 -13.15
CA LEU A 535 40.86 -17.51 -14.56
C LEU A 535 41.70 -18.57 -15.30
N PRO A 536 41.36 -18.88 -16.58
CA PRO A 536 42.18 -19.76 -17.40
C PRO A 536 43.60 -19.22 -17.46
N LYS A 537 44.60 -20.05 -17.10
CA LYS A 537 46.01 -19.66 -17.29
C LYS A 537 46.29 -19.56 -18.79
N GLU A 538 46.79 -18.43 -19.26
CA GLU A 538 47.39 -18.36 -20.60
C GLU A 538 48.50 -19.42 -20.70
N ARG A 539 48.46 -20.20 -21.79
CA ARG A 539 49.50 -21.17 -22.06
C ARG A 539 50.80 -20.41 -22.36
N SER A 540 51.81 -20.56 -21.51
CA SER A 540 53.18 -20.40 -21.96
C SER A 540 53.43 -21.44 -23.05
N LEU A 541 53.62 -21.00 -24.30
CA LEU A 541 54.11 -21.82 -25.40
C LEU A 541 55.36 -22.59 -24.95
N GLY A 542 55.26 -23.92 -24.78
CA GLY A 542 56.46 -24.76 -24.55
C GLY A 542 56.39 -25.87 -23.52
N GLY A 543 55.20 -26.27 -23.01
CA GLY A 543 55.11 -27.36 -22.03
C GLY A 543 54.09 -28.42 -22.39
N ILE A 544 54.55 -29.63 -22.74
CA ILE A 544 53.72 -30.84 -22.75
C ILE A 544 53.41 -31.19 -21.29
N GLY A 545 52.32 -30.62 -20.76
CA GLY A 545 51.93 -30.78 -19.37
C GLY A 545 50.41 -30.73 -19.22
N ARG A 546 49.84 -31.87 -18.82
CA ARG A 546 48.46 -32.15 -18.39
C ARG A 546 47.45 -30.99 -18.52
N ARG A 547 46.40 -31.23 -19.32
CA ARG A 547 45.20 -30.38 -19.41
C ARG A 547 44.72 -29.97 -18.01
N SER A 548 45.02 -28.73 -17.62
CA SER A 548 44.29 -28.05 -16.55
C SER A 548 42.89 -27.75 -17.10
N ASN A 549 41.99 -28.72 -16.96
CA ASN A 549 40.57 -28.59 -17.27
C ASN A 549 39.96 -27.52 -16.34
N ALA A 550 40.06 -26.23 -16.68
CA ALA A 550 39.15 -25.23 -16.12
C ALA A 550 37.76 -25.53 -16.70
N THR A 551 37.01 -26.41 -16.03
CA THR A 551 35.80 -27.06 -16.60
C THR A 551 34.56 -26.18 -16.60
N LYS A 552 34.58 -24.99 -15.97
CA LYS A 552 33.41 -24.12 -15.83
C LYS A 552 33.79 -22.63 -16.02
N PRO A 553 32.87 -21.81 -16.56
CA PRO A 553 33.11 -20.37 -16.74
C PRO A 553 33.47 -19.68 -15.41
N PRO A 554 34.32 -18.64 -15.44
CA PRO A 554 34.70 -17.89 -14.25
C PRO A 554 33.57 -16.93 -13.83
N PHE A 555 32.49 -17.49 -13.28
CA PHE A 555 31.34 -16.72 -12.82
C PHE A 555 31.70 -15.71 -11.72
N LEU A 556 31.16 -14.50 -11.79
CA LEU A 556 31.23 -13.48 -10.74
C LEU A 556 30.57 -13.95 -9.45
N LEU A 557 29.42 -14.64 -9.56
CA LEU A 557 28.67 -15.16 -8.42
C LEU A 557 28.54 -16.69 -8.52
N PRO A 558 29.59 -17.46 -8.15
CA PRO A 558 29.55 -18.91 -8.23
C PRO A 558 28.90 -19.55 -7.01
N LEU A 559 27.93 -20.45 -7.23
CA LEU A 559 27.39 -21.35 -6.20
C LEU A 559 28.20 -22.67 -6.15
N GLY A 560 27.87 -23.58 -5.24
CA GLY A 560 28.43 -24.94 -5.18
C GLY A 560 29.76 -25.06 -4.42
N THR A 561 30.70 -25.86 -4.91
CA THR A 561 32.08 -26.00 -4.39
C THR A 561 33.11 -25.68 -5.47
N LYS A 562 34.39 -25.53 -5.09
CA LYS A 562 35.49 -25.33 -6.04
C LYS A 562 35.45 -26.39 -7.14
N SER A 563 35.61 -25.98 -8.40
CA SER A 563 35.56 -26.83 -9.60
C SER A 563 34.21 -27.52 -9.90
N MET A 564 33.19 -27.35 -9.07
CA MET A 564 31.81 -27.82 -9.28
C MET A 564 30.82 -26.67 -9.13
N THR A 565 31.20 -25.50 -9.64
CA THR A 565 30.38 -24.31 -9.53
C THR A 565 29.25 -24.31 -10.54
N TYR A 566 28.13 -23.73 -10.15
CA TYR A 566 26.96 -23.51 -10.98
C TYR A 566 26.32 -22.17 -10.64
N GLN A 567 25.30 -21.78 -11.40
CA GLN A 567 24.44 -20.63 -11.10
C GLN A 567 22.97 -21.07 -11.09
N TRP A 568 22.12 -20.21 -10.54
CA TRP A 568 20.67 -20.44 -10.48
C TRP A 568 20.03 -20.44 -11.88
N GLN A 569 18.80 -20.93 -11.97
CA GLN A 569 18.07 -20.94 -13.24
C GLN A 569 17.70 -19.52 -13.67
N GLU A 570 17.48 -19.33 -14.97
CA GLU A 570 17.01 -18.05 -15.49
C GLU A 570 15.65 -17.69 -14.86
N GLY A 571 15.41 -16.42 -14.54
CA GLY A 571 14.18 -15.98 -13.86
C GLY A 571 14.14 -16.24 -12.34
N GLU A 572 15.02 -17.07 -11.78
CA GLU A 572 15.13 -17.27 -10.33
C GLU A 572 16.12 -16.27 -9.68
N VAL A 573 16.12 -16.24 -8.34
CA VAL A 573 17.09 -15.46 -7.55
C VAL A 573 17.76 -16.30 -6.46
N PRO A 574 19.07 -16.13 -6.22
CA PRO A 574 19.82 -16.94 -5.25
C PRO A 574 19.63 -16.49 -3.79
N ILE A 575 18.90 -15.39 -3.54
CA ILE A 575 18.64 -14.86 -2.20
C ILE A 575 17.24 -15.25 -1.70
N SER A 576 17.17 -15.72 -0.45
CA SER A 576 15.92 -16.09 0.21
C SER A 576 15.46 -15.05 1.23
N ALA A 577 14.14 -14.99 1.49
CA ALA A 577 13.57 -14.18 2.55
C ALA A 577 14.15 -14.53 3.94
N SER A 578 14.46 -15.81 4.18
CA SER A 578 15.10 -16.26 5.42
C SER A 578 16.52 -15.71 5.59
N MET A 579 17.30 -15.62 4.50
CA MET A 579 18.64 -15.05 4.55
C MET A 579 18.60 -13.55 4.85
N LEU A 580 17.68 -12.83 4.22
CA LEU A 580 17.44 -11.40 4.49
C LEU A 580 17.02 -11.18 5.94
N SER A 581 16.12 -12.03 6.46
CA SER A 581 15.71 -11.97 7.87
C SER A 581 16.89 -12.16 8.83
N TYR A 582 17.81 -13.09 8.54
CA TYR A 582 19.04 -13.22 9.34
C TYR A 582 19.90 -11.96 9.30
N CYS A 583 19.89 -11.22 8.19
CA CYS A 583 20.57 -9.93 8.09
C CYS A 583 19.78 -8.78 8.76
N GLY A 584 18.66 -9.04 9.43
CA GLY A 584 17.84 -7.98 10.04
C GLY A 584 17.09 -7.13 9.01
N ILE A 585 16.84 -7.68 7.82
CA ILE A 585 16.12 -7.02 6.72
C ILE A 585 14.73 -7.63 6.62
N GLY A 586 13.70 -6.78 6.71
CA GLY A 586 12.32 -7.20 6.54
C GLY A 586 12.03 -7.59 5.10
N TYR A 587 11.07 -8.51 4.89
CA TYR A 587 10.71 -8.95 3.54
C TYR A 587 10.37 -7.77 2.61
N GLY A 588 9.53 -6.85 3.09
CA GLY A 588 9.05 -5.68 2.35
C GLY A 588 10.09 -4.58 2.13
N ASP A 589 11.29 -4.71 2.71
CA ASP A 589 12.37 -3.74 2.54
C ASP A 589 13.24 -4.09 1.32
N TYR A 590 13.37 -5.38 0.99
CA TYR A 590 14.13 -5.86 -0.15
C TYR A 590 13.22 -6.36 -1.29
N PHE A 591 12.29 -7.27 -0.99
CA PHE A 591 11.27 -7.73 -1.93
C PHE A 591 10.00 -6.89 -1.79
N LEU A 592 9.20 -6.87 -2.85
CA LEU A 592 7.98 -6.07 -2.88
C LEU A 592 6.89 -6.70 -2.02
N ASN A 593 6.40 -5.97 -1.01
CA ASN A 593 5.26 -6.42 -0.23
C ASN A 593 3.96 -6.28 -1.04
N ILE A 594 3.43 -7.41 -1.53
CA ILE A 594 2.14 -7.47 -2.24
C ILE A 594 1.00 -7.57 -1.23
N ASN A 595 0.08 -6.59 -1.25
CA ASN A 595 -1.19 -6.70 -0.55
C ASN A 595 -2.24 -5.78 -1.18
N SER A 596 -3.52 -6.14 -0.99
CA SER A 596 -4.66 -5.38 -1.52
C SER A 596 -4.72 -3.94 -0.98
N ARG A 597 -4.28 -3.68 0.26
CA ARG A 597 -4.24 -2.32 0.83
C ARG A 597 -3.31 -1.40 0.04
N ARG A 598 -2.10 -1.87 -0.30
CA ARG A 598 -1.11 -1.11 -1.07
C ARG A 598 -1.52 -0.92 -2.53
N ILE A 599 -2.09 -1.97 -3.13
CA ILE A 599 -2.70 -1.91 -4.47
C ILE A 599 -3.82 -0.85 -4.50
N ARG A 600 -4.69 -0.83 -3.48
CA ARG A 600 -5.76 0.16 -3.33
C ARG A 600 -5.26 1.58 -3.15
N VAL A 601 -4.23 1.80 -2.33
CA VAL A 601 -3.62 3.13 -2.20
C VAL A 601 -3.05 3.56 -3.55
N THR A 602 -2.34 2.67 -4.25
CA THR A 602 -1.78 2.97 -5.58
C THR A 602 -2.86 3.33 -6.60
N HIS A 603 -3.96 2.58 -6.66
CA HIS A 603 -5.12 2.98 -7.48
C HIS A 603 -5.65 4.33 -7.08
N SER A 604 -5.75 4.59 -5.78
CA SER A 604 -6.23 5.88 -5.34
C SER A 604 -5.37 7.03 -5.84
N ASP A 605 -4.06 6.84 -5.84
CA ASP A 605 -3.10 7.86 -6.24
C ASP A 605 -3.10 8.07 -7.75
N LEU A 606 -3.28 6.99 -8.52
CA LEU A 606 -3.38 7.04 -9.99
C LEU A 606 -4.68 7.69 -10.47
N GLU A 607 -5.78 7.45 -9.75
CA GLU A 607 -7.12 7.91 -10.13
C GLU A 607 -7.53 9.21 -9.45
N TYR A 608 -6.67 9.73 -8.56
CA TYR A 608 -6.94 11.00 -7.89
C TYR A 608 -6.82 12.14 -8.89
N LYS A 609 -7.95 12.77 -9.16
CA LYS A 609 -8.02 14.03 -9.88
C LYS A 609 -8.31 15.11 -8.86
N PRO A 610 -7.40 16.09 -8.66
CA PRO A 610 -7.70 17.09 -7.66
C PRO A 610 -8.89 17.97 -8.09
N GLU A 611 -9.28 18.05 -9.39
CA GLU A 611 -10.30 18.98 -9.94
C GLU A 611 -11.68 18.66 -9.35
N GLU A 612 -11.93 17.37 -9.20
CA GLU A 612 -13.13 16.79 -8.60
C GLU A 612 -12.89 16.37 -7.13
N ARG A 613 -11.88 16.94 -6.46
CA ARG A 613 -11.51 16.63 -5.06
C ARG A 613 -11.34 15.12 -4.77
N GLY A 614 -10.93 14.33 -5.77
CA GLY A 614 -10.75 12.89 -5.63
C GLY A 614 -12.04 12.06 -5.66
N MET A 615 -13.16 12.60 -6.17
CA MET A 615 -14.42 11.86 -6.31
C MET A 615 -14.28 10.56 -7.12
N THR A 616 -13.52 10.54 -8.21
CA THR A 616 -13.25 9.33 -9.02
C THR A 616 -12.53 8.28 -8.19
N ALA A 617 -11.45 8.66 -7.49
CA ALA A 617 -10.74 7.77 -6.58
C ALA A 617 -11.65 7.21 -5.47
N GLN A 618 -12.53 8.05 -4.89
CA GLN A 618 -13.52 7.61 -3.91
C GLN A 618 -14.48 6.56 -4.50
N LYS A 619 -15.02 6.82 -5.69
CA LYS A 619 -15.94 5.92 -6.40
C LYS A 619 -15.28 4.58 -6.70
N ILE A 620 -14.06 4.58 -7.24
CA ILE A 620 -13.28 3.36 -7.55
C ILE A 620 -13.02 2.53 -6.30
N LEU A 621 -12.67 3.17 -5.19
CA LEU A 621 -12.39 2.47 -3.93
C LEU A 621 -13.67 2.09 -3.17
N GLN A 622 -14.81 2.68 -3.50
CA GLN A 622 -16.11 2.42 -2.85
C GLN A 622 -16.06 2.67 -1.32
N HIS A 623 -15.33 3.71 -0.91
CA HIS A 623 -15.27 4.20 0.47
C HIS A 623 -16.35 5.26 0.75
N SER A 624 -16.69 5.49 2.03
CA SER A 624 -17.66 6.54 2.40
C SER A 624 -17.10 7.93 2.12
N ILE A 625 -17.97 8.92 1.96
CA ILE A 625 -17.61 10.34 1.83
C ILE A 625 -16.71 10.75 3.00
N ASP A 626 -17.07 10.41 4.24
CA ASP A 626 -16.23 10.69 5.42
C ASP A 626 -14.81 10.13 5.32
N THR A 627 -14.64 8.98 4.68
CA THR A 627 -13.31 8.36 4.51
C THR A 627 -12.50 9.11 3.45
N ALA A 628 -13.15 9.53 2.36
CA ALA A 628 -12.53 10.32 1.30
C ALA A 628 -12.17 11.72 1.81
N ASP A 629 -13.11 12.40 2.49
CA ASP A 629 -12.88 13.69 3.11
C ASP A 629 -11.74 13.62 4.11
N LYS A 630 -11.72 12.64 5.02
CA LYS A 630 -10.58 12.49 5.95
C LYS A 630 -9.23 12.32 5.25
N LYS A 631 -9.20 11.69 4.08
CA LYS A 631 -7.96 11.37 3.35
C LYS A 631 -7.51 12.50 2.40
N TYR A 632 -8.45 13.25 1.83
CA TYR A 632 -8.22 14.27 0.80
C TYR A 632 -8.62 15.69 1.22
N ARG A 633 -9.01 15.91 2.49
CA ARG A 633 -9.40 17.24 3.02
C ARG A 633 -8.38 18.32 2.68
N ASN A 634 -7.10 17.96 2.74
CA ASN A 634 -5.98 18.86 2.50
C ASN A 634 -5.31 18.62 1.14
N GLY A 635 -6.00 18.00 0.17
CA GLY A 635 -5.40 17.54 -1.08
C GLY A 635 -4.74 16.16 -0.95
N HIS A 636 -4.03 15.72 -2.00
CA HIS A 636 -3.40 14.40 -2.02
C HIS A 636 -2.14 14.36 -1.14
N PRO A 637 -2.05 13.45 -0.14
CA PRO A 637 -0.90 13.41 0.77
C PRO A 637 0.46 13.27 0.08
N VAL A 638 0.55 12.48 -0.99
CA VAL A 638 1.81 12.31 -1.76
C VAL A 638 2.20 13.60 -2.49
N GLN A 639 1.23 14.33 -3.06
CA GLN A 639 1.52 15.60 -3.72
C GLN A 639 1.98 16.65 -2.70
N ASN A 640 1.31 16.72 -1.55
CA ASN A 640 1.71 17.61 -0.46
C ASN A 640 3.12 17.30 0.04
N ASN A 641 3.45 16.02 0.25
CA ASN A 641 4.80 15.63 0.65
C ASN A 641 5.85 15.97 -0.41
N LYS A 642 5.52 15.81 -1.71
CA LYS A 642 6.40 16.25 -2.81
C LYS A 642 6.63 17.75 -2.79
N GLN A 643 5.57 18.55 -2.61
CA GLN A 643 5.67 20.00 -2.50
C GLN A 643 6.56 20.41 -1.33
N VAL A 644 6.39 19.79 -0.16
CA VAL A 644 7.23 20.03 1.02
C VAL A 644 8.68 19.62 0.74
N SER A 645 8.91 18.45 0.17
CA SER A 645 10.25 17.95 -0.17
C SER A 645 10.97 18.88 -1.15
N GLN A 646 10.33 19.25 -2.26
CA GLN A 646 10.89 20.16 -3.25
C GLN A 646 11.13 21.56 -2.64
N GLY A 647 10.22 22.03 -1.78
CA GLY A 647 10.39 23.27 -1.04
C GLY A 647 11.60 23.23 -0.09
N LEU A 648 11.80 22.13 0.64
CA LEU A 648 12.96 21.94 1.52
C LEU A 648 14.26 21.86 0.74
N MET A 649 14.30 21.19 -0.42
CA MET A 649 15.47 21.17 -1.29
C MET A 649 15.82 22.59 -1.77
N ALA A 650 14.82 23.34 -2.23
CA ALA A 650 15.03 24.73 -2.65
C ALA A 650 15.52 25.61 -1.49
N LEU A 651 14.97 25.42 -0.27
CA LEU A 651 15.43 26.13 0.92
C LEU A 651 16.87 25.75 1.30
N SER A 652 17.28 24.49 1.14
CA SER A 652 18.67 24.06 1.36
C SER A 652 19.62 24.78 0.42
N ARG A 653 19.28 24.85 -0.88
CA ARG A 653 20.07 25.57 -1.89
C ARG A 653 20.14 27.07 -1.63
N ILE A 654 19.03 27.67 -1.18
CA ILE A 654 19.01 29.08 -0.77
C ILE A 654 19.92 29.30 0.44
N ALA A 655 19.92 28.39 1.42
CA ALA A 655 20.79 28.46 2.57
C ALA A 655 22.29 28.27 2.19
N GLU A 656 22.56 27.53 1.12
CA GLU A 656 23.89 27.36 0.52
C GLU A 656 24.34 28.60 -0.30
N GLY A 657 23.48 29.59 -0.49
CA GLY A 657 23.80 30.89 -1.10
C GLY A 657 23.17 31.14 -2.48
N GLU A 658 22.36 30.22 -3.01
CA GLU A 658 21.65 30.42 -4.28
C GLU A 658 20.48 31.42 -4.13
N THR A 659 20.18 32.19 -5.18
CA THR A 659 18.94 32.98 -5.21
C THR A 659 17.72 32.07 -5.37
N ARG A 660 16.53 32.56 -5.03
CA ARG A 660 15.28 31.78 -5.14
C ARG A 660 15.08 31.17 -6.54
N ASN A 661 15.37 31.90 -7.60
CA ASN A 661 15.16 31.42 -8.97
C ASN A 661 16.22 30.38 -9.37
N GLU A 662 17.48 30.61 -9.00
CA GLU A 662 18.56 29.64 -9.21
C GLU A 662 18.28 28.33 -8.47
N ALA A 663 17.89 28.41 -7.19
CA ALA A 663 17.53 27.25 -6.38
C ALA A 663 16.38 26.43 -7.00
N ILE A 664 15.37 27.09 -7.58
CA ILE A 664 14.27 26.40 -8.26
C ILE A 664 14.79 25.64 -9.50
N GLU A 665 15.63 26.27 -10.32
CA GLU A 665 16.19 25.63 -11.52
C GLU A 665 17.19 24.52 -11.17
N SER A 666 18.02 24.70 -10.14
CA SER A 666 18.90 23.66 -9.59
C SER A 666 18.11 22.43 -9.15
N VAL A 667 17.01 22.63 -8.41
CA VAL A 667 16.14 21.52 -7.96
C VAL A 667 15.46 20.83 -9.15
N LYS A 668 15.02 21.57 -10.17
CA LYS A 668 14.46 20.99 -11.41
C LYS A 668 15.49 20.12 -12.14
N ALA A 669 16.72 20.60 -12.25
CA ALA A 669 17.82 19.87 -12.90
C ALA A 669 18.20 18.61 -12.10
N GLU A 670 18.34 18.71 -10.78
CA GLU A 670 18.67 17.60 -9.89
C GLU A 670 17.60 16.51 -9.94
N LEU A 671 16.32 16.89 -9.89
CA LEU A 671 15.20 15.96 -9.95
C LEU A 671 14.84 15.52 -11.37
N LYS A 672 15.47 16.11 -12.41
CA LYS A 672 15.17 15.90 -13.83
C LYS A 672 13.69 16.12 -14.16
N ILE A 673 13.10 17.19 -13.62
CA ILE A 673 11.70 17.55 -13.82
C ILE A 673 11.57 18.94 -14.47
N PRO A 674 10.59 19.15 -15.36
CA PRO A 674 10.41 20.43 -16.04
C PRO A 674 9.78 21.52 -15.16
N VAL A 675 8.96 21.13 -14.17
CA VAL A 675 8.15 22.03 -13.33
C VAL A 675 8.03 21.43 -11.93
N LEU A 676 8.05 22.27 -10.88
CA LEU A 676 7.83 21.82 -9.50
C LEU A 676 6.35 21.54 -9.23
N GLU A 677 6.05 20.60 -8.34
CA GLU A 677 4.67 20.21 -8.00
C GLU A 677 3.86 21.39 -7.44
N TYR A 678 4.51 22.28 -6.69
CA TYR A 678 3.87 23.50 -6.18
C TYR A 678 3.49 24.48 -7.30
N GLU A 679 4.29 24.58 -8.36
CA GLU A 679 3.97 25.44 -9.51
C GLU A 679 2.77 24.89 -10.30
N VAL A 680 2.67 23.56 -10.43
CA VAL A 680 1.49 22.89 -11.01
C VAL A 680 0.24 23.18 -10.16
N TRP A 681 0.33 22.99 -8.85
CA TRP A 681 -0.76 23.31 -7.92
C TRP A 681 -1.17 24.78 -7.98
N LYS A 682 -0.20 25.71 -8.06
CA LYS A 682 -0.46 27.14 -8.12
C LYS A 682 -1.18 27.54 -9.41
N LYS A 683 -0.75 27.03 -10.58
CA LYS A 683 -1.42 27.29 -11.87
C LYS A 683 -2.87 26.81 -11.87
N ARG A 684 -3.11 25.65 -11.26
CA ARG A 684 -4.41 25.01 -11.20
C ARG A 684 -5.41 25.69 -10.27
N ASN A 685 -4.94 26.24 -9.16
CA ASN A 685 -5.78 26.91 -8.15
C ASN A 685 -5.68 28.44 -8.24
N GLN A 686 -5.42 28.99 -9.44
CA GLN A 686 -5.49 30.44 -9.62
C GLN A 686 -6.95 30.89 -9.42
N PRO A 687 -7.18 31.94 -8.61
CA PRO A 687 -8.53 32.46 -8.43
C PRO A 687 -9.07 33.00 -9.76
N THR A 688 -10.37 32.85 -9.97
CA THR A 688 -11.06 33.53 -11.08
C THR A 688 -10.94 35.05 -10.90
N ASN A 689 -10.92 35.77 -12.01
CA ASN A 689 -10.92 37.23 -12.00
C ASN A 689 -12.24 37.75 -11.36
N PRO A 690 -12.35 39.07 -11.12
CA PRO A 690 -13.53 39.64 -10.47
C PRO A 690 -14.87 39.31 -11.12
N ASN A 691 -14.97 39.19 -12.45
CA ASN A 691 -16.20 38.77 -13.15
C ASN A 691 -16.36 37.26 -13.31
N GLY A 692 -15.59 36.44 -12.59
CA GLY A 692 -15.83 34.99 -12.50
C GLY A 692 -15.15 34.14 -13.57
N ILE A 693 -14.24 34.71 -14.36
CA ILE A 693 -13.58 34.06 -15.49
C ILE A 693 -12.14 33.68 -15.14
N SER A 694 -11.72 32.48 -15.54
CA SER A 694 -10.33 32.03 -15.40
C SER A 694 -9.50 32.49 -16.60
N CYS A 695 -8.38 33.17 -16.36
CA CYS A 695 -7.50 33.68 -17.40
C CYS A 695 -6.04 33.64 -16.92
N ASP A 696 -5.09 33.36 -17.82
CA ASP A 696 -3.65 33.31 -17.51
C ASP A 696 -2.96 34.69 -17.54
N GLY A 697 -3.73 35.76 -17.77
CA GLY A 697 -3.27 37.15 -17.82
C GLY A 697 -2.58 37.54 -19.13
N LYS A 698 -2.55 36.67 -20.15
CA LYS A 698 -2.01 36.99 -21.48
C LYS A 698 -3.14 37.26 -22.46
N ILE A 699 -3.01 38.34 -23.23
CA ILE A 699 -4.01 38.74 -24.22
C ILE A 699 -3.87 37.86 -25.46
N ASP A 700 -4.96 37.19 -25.85
CA ASP A 700 -5.06 36.42 -27.09
C ASP A 700 -6.43 36.69 -27.72
N LEU A 701 -6.56 37.81 -28.43
CA LEU A 701 -7.79 38.21 -29.11
C LEU A 701 -7.81 37.68 -30.55
N ASN A 702 -8.99 37.25 -31.01
CA ASN A 702 -9.22 36.82 -32.39
C ASN A 702 -9.62 37.96 -33.35
N SER A 703 -9.63 39.23 -32.90
CA SER A 703 -10.12 40.38 -33.68
C SER A 703 -9.00 41.24 -34.31
N GLU A 704 -9.29 41.87 -35.44
CA GLU A 704 -8.38 42.84 -36.11
C GLU A 704 -8.14 44.14 -35.31
N LYS A 705 -9.00 44.45 -34.33
CA LYS A 705 -8.86 45.63 -33.45
C LYS A 705 -8.43 45.21 -32.04
N ASP A 706 -7.30 45.76 -31.60
CA ASP A 706 -6.79 45.63 -30.24
C ASP A 706 -7.46 46.67 -29.33
N TRP A 707 -8.65 46.34 -28.83
CA TRP A 707 -9.45 47.17 -27.92
C TRP A 707 -8.72 47.49 -26.60
N HIS A 708 -7.81 46.61 -26.23
CA HIS A 708 -6.94 46.65 -25.08
C HIS A 708 -5.84 47.72 -25.22
N TYR A 709 -5.19 47.78 -26.39
CA TYR A 709 -4.28 48.87 -26.76
C TYR A 709 -4.98 50.23 -26.78
N ALA A 710 -6.18 50.29 -27.37
CA ALA A 710 -6.96 51.53 -27.47
C ALA A 710 -7.36 52.08 -26.09
N ALA A 711 -7.80 51.21 -25.17
CA ALA A 711 -8.14 51.59 -23.80
C ALA A 711 -6.92 52.05 -22.99
N ARG A 712 -5.77 51.37 -23.15
CA ARG A 712 -4.50 51.82 -22.55
C ARG A 712 -4.10 53.20 -23.04
N LYS A 713 -4.16 53.44 -24.36
CA LYS A 713 -3.85 54.76 -24.95
C LYS A 713 -4.81 55.86 -24.46
N PHE A 714 -6.10 55.57 -24.37
CA PHE A 714 -7.07 56.50 -23.80
C PHE A 714 -6.77 56.82 -22.32
N ALA A 715 -6.45 55.81 -21.51
CA ALA A 715 -6.13 56.00 -20.10
C ALA A 715 -4.82 56.80 -19.89
N GLU A 716 -3.81 56.59 -20.74
CA GLU A 716 -2.60 57.40 -20.82
C GLU A 716 -2.94 58.86 -21.18
N GLU A 717 -3.74 59.09 -22.24
CA GLU A 717 -4.16 60.43 -22.69
C GLU A 717 -4.99 61.20 -21.65
N LYS A 718 -5.77 60.49 -20.83
CA LYS A 718 -6.57 61.06 -19.74
C LYS A 718 -5.79 61.20 -18.43
N GLY A 719 -4.52 60.79 -18.39
CA GLY A 719 -3.67 60.86 -17.20
C GLY A 719 -4.12 59.93 -16.07
N ILE A 720 -4.89 58.89 -16.38
CA ILE A 720 -5.36 57.88 -15.43
C ILE A 720 -4.21 56.92 -15.07
N ILE A 721 -3.32 56.67 -16.03
CA ILE A 721 -2.12 55.83 -15.88
C ILE A 721 -0.90 56.52 -16.46
N LYS A 722 0.30 56.13 -16.04
CA LYS A 722 1.55 56.62 -16.63
C LYS A 722 1.87 55.85 -17.91
N GLU A 723 2.64 56.49 -18.80
CA GLU A 723 3.13 55.84 -20.01
C GLU A 723 3.94 54.58 -19.65
N GLY A 724 3.48 53.43 -20.11
CA GLY A 724 4.07 52.12 -19.80
C GLY A 724 3.37 51.31 -18.71
N ASP A 725 2.36 51.86 -18.02
CA ASP A 725 1.51 51.09 -17.09
C ASP A 725 0.58 50.13 -17.86
N ASP A 726 0.50 48.88 -17.41
CA ASP A 726 -0.29 47.81 -18.04
C ASP A 726 -1.66 47.67 -17.35
N ILE A 727 -2.72 48.18 -17.99
CA ILE A 727 -4.12 48.03 -17.54
C ILE A 727 -4.91 47.00 -18.35
N THR A 728 -4.21 46.18 -19.12
CA THR A 728 -4.83 45.50 -20.25
C THR A 728 -5.80 44.39 -19.80
N CYS A 729 -5.67 43.86 -18.59
CA CYS A 729 -6.57 42.82 -18.05
C CYS A 729 -7.70 43.33 -17.13
N TYR A 730 -7.99 44.64 -17.12
CA TYR A 730 -9.08 45.22 -16.31
C TYR A 730 -10.40 45.41 -17.07
N GLN A 731 -10.45 45.13 -18.38
CA GLN A 731 -11.65 45.22 -19.22
C GLN A 731 -12.44 43.91 -19.20
N TYR A 732 -13.18 43.69 -18.11
CA TYR A 732 -13.92 42.45 -17.85
C TYR A 732 -15.00 42.15 -18.89
N ASP A 733 -15.55 43.17 -19.53
CA ASP A 733 -16.52 43.09 -20.62
C ASP A 733 -15.94 42.48 -21.92
N LEU A 734 -14.61 42.48 -22.05
CA LEU A 734 -13.90 41.94 -23.21
C LEU A 734 -13.34 40.52 -23.01
N CYS A 735 -13.48 39.96 -21.80
CA CYS A 735 -13.05 38.58 -21.52
C CYS A 735 -13.60 37.50 -22.46
N PRO A 736 -14.86 37.51 -22.95
CA PRO A 736 -15.38 36.44 -23.80
C PRO A 736 -14.85 36.52 -25.24
N PHE A 737 -14.05 37.54 -25.55
CA PHE A 737 -13.37 37.71 -26.83
C PHE A 737 -11.90 37.22 -26.79
N CYS A 738 -11.40 36.83 -25.61
CA CYS A 738 -10.01 36.40 -25.39
C CYS A 738 -9.91 34.87 -25.27
N LYS A 739 -9.03 34.22 -26.04
CA LYS A 739 -8.82 32.76 -25.98
C LYS A 739 -8.23 32.30 -24.65
N SER A 740 -7.50 33.17 -23.97
CA SER A 740 -6.91 32.89 -22.66
C SER A 740 -7.96 32.86 -21.55
N ALA A 741 -9.15 33.41 -21.79
CA ALA A 741 -10.25 33.46 -20.85
C ALA A 741 -11.19 32.25 -21.03
N LYS A 742 -11.50 31.56 -19.93
CA LYS A 742 -12.38 30.39 -19.90
C LYS A 742 -13.32 30.46 -18.71
N LEU A 743 -14.57 30.04 -18.94
CA LEU A 743 -15.50 29.79 -17.83
C LEU A 743 -15.07 28.58 -17.03
N VAL A 744 -15.42 28.59 -15.74
CA VAL A 744 -15.12 27.51 -14.80
C VAL A 744 -16.44 26.96 -14.31
N ASP A 745 -16.56 25.63 -14.29
CA ASP A 745 -17.67 24.89 -13.68
C ASP A 745 -17.58 24.98 -12.13
N ASP A 746 -17.80 26.19 -11.60
CA ASP A 746 -17.80 26.52 -10.18
C ASP A 746 -18.94 27.51 -9.86
N PRO A 747 -19.91 27.14 -8.99
CA PRO A 747 -21.07 27.99 -8.71
C PRO A 747 -20.72 29.39 -8.21
N TYR A 748 -19.61 29.54 -7.48
CA TYR A 748 -19.19 30.83 -6.95
C TYR A 748 -18.56 31.73 -8.03
N ALA A 749 -17.81 31.15 -8.97
CA ALA A 749 -17.32 31.86 -10.14
C ALA A 749 -18.48 32.31 -11.04
N ILE A 750 -19.46 31.45 -11.29
CA ILE A 750 -20.64 31.80 -12.10
C ILE A 750 -21.51 32.84 -11.40
N TYR A 751 -21.67 32.78 -10.08
CA TYR A 751 -22.35 33.81 -9.30
C TYR A 751 -21.74 35.22 -9.50
N LYS A 752 -20.40 35.34 -9.55
CA LYS A 752 -19.72 36.61 -9.87
C LYS A 752 -20.05 37.10 -11.27
N LEU A 753 -20.10 36.19 -12.24
CA LEU A 753 -20.43 36.50 -13.63
C LEU A 753 -21.88 36.94 -13.78
N LEU A 754 -22.83 36.20 -13.20
CA LEU A 754 -24.25 36.57 -13.19
C LEU A 754 -24.46 37.95 -12.56
N SER A 755 -23.78 38.24 -11.44
CA SER A 755 -23.80 39.57 -10.82
C SER A 755 -23.28 40.67 -11.74
N PHE A 756 -22.22 40.39 -12.51
CA PHE A 756 -21.70 41.33 -13.50
C PHE A 756 -22.71 41.57 -14.63
N LEU A 757 -23.28 40.51 -15.20
CA LEU A 757 -24.25 40.58 -16.30
C LEU A 757 -25.56 41.26 -15.90
N ASP A 758 -26.04 41.02 -14.69
CA ASP A 758 -27.26 41.64 -14.16
C ASP A 758 -27.11 43.18 -14.07
N VAL A 759 -26.00 43.66 -13.53
CA VAL A 759 -25.70 45.11 -13.53
C VAL A 759 -25.43 45.65 -14.94
N PHE A 760 -24.79 44.86 -15.80
CA PHE A 760 -24.54 45.25 -17.17
C PHE A 760 -25.85 45.38 -17.98
N SER A 761 -26.86 44.59 -17.62
CA SER A 761 -28.21 44.66 -18.21
C SER A 761 -28.95 45.93 -17.78
N GLU A 762 -28.85 46.33 -16.50
CA GLU A 762 -29.40 47.62 -16.03
C GLU A 762 -28.83 48.84 -16.77
N ALA A 763 -27.62 48.73 -17.32
CA ALA A 763 -27.01 49.80 -18.08
C ALA A 763 -27.76 50.13 -19.38
N ILE A 764 -28.47 49.16 -19.96
CA ILE A 764 -29.25 49.34 -21.19
C ILE A 764 -30.34 50.40 -20.99
N ASP A 765 -31.02 50.37 -19.85
CA ASP A 765 -32.10 51.30 -19.53
C ASP A 765 -31.60 52.74 -19.32
N ARG A 766 -30.35 52.90 -18.86
CA ARG A 766 -29.74 54.22 -18.61
C ARG A 766 -29.00 54.80 -19.82
N TYR A 767 -28.50 53.95 -20.71
CA TYR A 767 -27.73 54.34 -21.90
C TYR A 767 -28.34 53.71 -23.16
N PRO A 768 -29.58 54.08 -23.53
CA PRO A 768 -30.30 53.47 -24.65
C PRO A 768 -29.58 53.64 -25.99
N GLU A 769 -28.74 54.67 -26.14
CA GLU A 769 -27.92 54.90 -27.32
C GLU A 769 -26.80 53.86 -27.50
N ARG A 770 -26.43 53.11 -26.45
CA ARG A 770 -25.43 52.03 -26.48
C ARG A 770 -26.04 50.64 -26.31
N ALA A 771 -27.38 50.54 -26.24
CA ALA A 771 -28.11 49.30 -25.98
C ALA A 771 -27.66 48.13 -26.86
N SER A 772 -27.49 48.35 -28.17
CA SER A 772 -27.09 47.29 -29.11
C SER A 772 -25.69 46.72 -28.83
N VAL A 773 -24.75 47.55 -28.37
CA VAL A 773 -23.38 47.13 -28.06
C VAL A 773 -23.33 46.39 -26.73
N ILE A 774 -24.07 46.88 -25.72
CA ILE A 774 -24.17 46.24 -24.41
C ILE A 774 -24.83 44.87 -24.54
N GLN A 775 -25.94 44.80 -25.28
CA GLN A 775 -26.69 43.57 -25.54
C GLN A 775 -25.81 42.52 -26.24
N SER A 776 -25.06 42.91 -27.27
CA SER A 776 -24.15 41.99 -27.97
C SER A 776 -23.06 41.39 -27.07
N LYS A 777 -22.57 42.15 -26.07
CA LYS A 777 -21.61 41.64 -25.09
C LYS A 777 -22.26 40.66 -24.12
N ILE A 778 -23.49 40.93 -23.65
CA ILE A 778 -24.24 40.05 -22.76
C ILE A 778 -24.55 38.72 -23.44
N GLU A 779 -25.07 38.76 -24.66
CA GLU A 779 -25.42 37.57 -25.45
C GLU A 779 -24.23 36.62 -25.60
N ARG A 780 -23.02 37.16 -25.84
CA ARG A 780 -21.82 36.34 -25.96
C ARG A 780 -21.39 35.67 -24.65
N PHE A 781 -21.62 36.30 -23.50
CA PHE A 781 -21.43 35.63 -22.23
C PHE A 781 -22.49 34.54 -21.99
N GLN A 782 -23.73 34.78 -22.40
CA GLN A 782 -24.83 33.82 -22.29
C GLN A 782 -24.57 32.59 -23.17
N GLU A 783 -24.10 32.76 -24.41
CA GLU A 783 -23.68 31.66 -25.30
C GLU A 783 -22.64 30.74 -24.63
N HIS A 784 -21.71 31.31 -23.87
CA HIS A 784 -20.72 30.52 -23.14
C HIS A 784 -21.27 29.89 -21.84
N LEU A 785 -22.29 30.50 -21.22
CA LEU A 785 -22.96 29.93 -20.06
C LEU A 785 -23.79 28.68 -20.44
N ASP A 786 -24.35 28.65 -21.66
CA ASP A 786 -25.11 27.50 -22.17
C ASP A 786 -24.26 26.21 -22.28
N ASP A 787 -22.94 26.35 -22.37
CA ASP A 787 -21.99 25.22 -22.38
C ASP A 787 -21.74 24.62 -20.97
N LEU A 788 -22.25 25.23 -19.89
CA LEU A 788 -22.02 24.78 -18.52
C LEU A 788 -23.12 23.82 -18.01
N PRO A 789 -22.80 22.95 -17.04
CA PRO A 789 -23.80 22.08 -16.43
C PRO A 789 -24.92 22.87 -15.73
N PHE A 790 -26.17 22.48 -15.99
CA PHE A 790 -27.37 23.12 -15.41
C PHE A 790 -27.32 23.25 -13.88
N GLU A 791 -26.84 22.20 -13.18
CA GLU A 791 -26.72 22.18 -11.72
C GLU A 791 -25.78 23.28 -11.17
N THR A 792 -24.78 23.70 -11.95
CA THR A 792 -23.84 24.76 -11.55
C THR A 792 -24.47 26.15 -11.71
N ILE A 793 -25.28 26.33 -12.76
CA ILE A 793 -26.02 27.58 -13.01
C ILE A 793 -27.09 27.77 -11.94
N GLU A 794 -27.89 26.73 -11.66
CA GLU A 794 -28.95 26.75 -10.63
C GLU A 794 -28.40 27.16 -9.26
N LYS A 795 -27.27 26.57 -8.84
CA LYS A 795 -26.62 26.94 -7.57
C LYS A 795 -26.04 28.36 -7.57
N ALA A 796 -25.65 28.89 -8.72
CA ALA A 796 -25.15 30.25 -8.84
C ALA A 796 -26.29 31.27 -8.77
N GLU A 797 -27.44 30.94 -9.33
CA GLU A 797 -28.69 31.70 -9.21
C GLU A 797 -29.18 31.70 -7.76
N ASP A 798 -29.21 30.56 -7.07
CA ASP A 798 -29.52 30.46 -5.64
C ASP A 798 -28.63 31.39 -4.80
N LEU A 799 -27.33 31.46 -5.11
CA LEU A 799 -26.38 32.35 -4.44
C LEU A 799 -26.69 33.83 -4.70
N LEU A 800 -27.13 34.17 -5.91
CA LEU A 800 -27.53 35.53 -6.27
C LEU A 800 -28.82 35.94 -5.55
N GLU A 801 -29.78 35.02 -5.42
CA GLU A 801 -31.01 35.24 -4.65
C GLU A 801 -30.74 35.37 -3.15
N GLU A 802 -29.91 34.48 -2.57
CA GLU A 802 -29.61 34.46 -1.14
C GLU A 802 -28.77 35.67 -0.70
N LYS A 803 -27.75 36.04 -1.48
CA LYS A 803 -26.71 36.99 -1.08
C LYS A 803 -26.81 38.34 -1.79
N GLY A 804 -27.68 38.46 -2.79
CA GLY A 804 -27.69 39.58 -3.70
C GLY A 804 -26.44 39.62 -4.59
N ARG A 805 -26.28 40.71 -5.34
CA ARG A 805 -25.15 40.91 -6.26
C ARG A 805 -23.80 40.83 -5.55
N TYR A 806 -22.83 40.24 -6.25
CA TYR A 806 -21.45 40.19 -5.80
C TYR A 806 -20.93 41.60 -5.46
N PRO A 807 -20.25 41.82 -4.31
CA PRO A 807 -19.93 43.16 -3.82
C PRO A 807 -19.17 44.07 -4.81
N LEU A 808 -18.38 43.53 -5.73
CA LEU A 808 -17.71 44.34 -6.76
C LEU A 808 -18.67 44.86 -7.83
N PHE A 809 -19.79 44.18 -8.08
CA PHE A 809 -20.83 44.54 -9.05
C PHE A 809 -22.17 44.76 -8.34
N HIS A 810 -22.18 45.53 -7.26
CA HIS A 810 -23.41 45.78 -6.50
C HIS A 810 -24.27 46.90 -7.08
N SER A 811 -23.74 47.73 -7.98
CA SER A 811 -24.41 48.92 -8.52
C SER A 811 -23.94 49.27 -9.94
N LEU A 812 -24.74 50.03 -10.67
CA LEU A 812 -24.41 50.49 -12.03
C LEU A 812 -23.08 51.24 -12.13
N SER A 813 -22.66 51.96 -11.08
CA SER A 813 -21.35 52.62 -11.04
C SER A 813 -20.19 51.63 -11.19
N SER A 814 -20.36 50.37 -10.78
CA SER A 814 -19.34 49.32 -10.89
C SER A 814 -19.02 48.92 -12.33
N VAL A 815 -19.92 49.18 -13.27
CA VAL A 815 -19.73 48.78 -14.69
C VAL A 815 -19.67 49.97 -15.65
N THR A 816 -19.84 51.20 -15.15
CA THR A 816 -19.91 52.41 -15.99
C THR A 816 -18.65 52.61 -16.86
N GLN A 817 -17.50 52.16 -16.39
CA GLN A 817 -16.24 52.19 -17.14
C GLN A 817 -16.19 51.26 -18.37
N PHE A 818 -17.14 50.33 -18.49
CA PHE A 818 -17.23 49.34 -19.59
C PHE A 818 -18.31 49.68 -20.61
N LEU A 819 -19.10 50.74 -20.35
CA LEU A 819 -20.19 51.23 -21.19
C LEU A 819 -19.67 52.19 -22.23
#